data_AF-A0A420EQW0-F1
#
_entry.id   AF-A0A420EQW0-F1
#
_cell.length_a   1.000
_cell.length_b   1.000
_cell.length_c   1.000
_cell.angle_alpha   90.00
_cell.angle_beta   90.00
_cell.angle_gamma   90.00
#
_symmetry.space_group_name_H-M   'P 1'
#
loop_
_entity.id
_entity.type
_entity.pdbx_description
1 polymer ?
#
loop_
_entity_poly.entity_id
_entity_poly.type
_entity_poly.pdbx_seq_one_letter_code
_entity_poly.pdbx_strand_id
1 'polypeptide(L)'
;MRNGLRLCSSLVCAAVVFQGFPAIAQDVDVQAEDDAVAERHQASSNVIVVSARKREETDLEVPVVIRALGTKQLEGRGIQTLQDVAATTPSLNVSGAAANSGGTITLRGIGTPPTAPGTDQAVAVNIDGVTIADGMAVRLGQFDLQRVEVLQGPQSLYFGKNSSAGIISIVSADPTDSLYMMLRTGYGFEANEILTEAVVSAPLTDQIGGRLAFYRSEMDGYFKNPLAYNFDQAMPTEDQIDLFGPISAAPNKHAPAKTEEGLRATLKFENDDFVGTLKGLWAKTDGSSTFAAAQLFNCQAGVASPYLISNVAGLDECELDKNVLPTARTITAAEGEDPLYGDGTQFSTNEQILTSADLEYSLSDFITLSSNTSYYDLKMRSVDTVASAPYALLGSTTRYDRDDFQQELRLNTDFDSAVNGLFGVYYQNGTLYSTVSAYLQGVGDLATPEYWVDSRTYSIFGQINYQFWDEQFEISAGGRFSDEKKNLRVLFQDAFIEEQFTTDEVHSKRFSPEIVLSYRPDSVTNVFLTYKKGSKSGGFTLASLLSNPYVGTDISFSDEKAEGFEGGIKTVVLDGDLRFDLTGYRYDYDDLQVTVYDPTTAVAGTRNAATARIYGVQFNANYSPRSIPGFNLGASVNYGHARFRDYFAGCYVGQTQSDGCVYGPAGELVGPDEVAVQQDLSGEPLTAAPDWAGNVNTSYEFPVGAGDTWMGLSASATYQDRFEVVYNQPVGSSQAPSINVDASIRLFDEDDKWELALIGKNLTNNLRARWGIEAPFSPGSIATNTGSVGTGYRADLLGITNAPRTFMLRLTLRPFGKE
;
A
#
# COMPACT_ATOMS: atom_id res chain seq x y z
N MET A 1 36.19 -62.38 12.64
CA MET A 1 35.24 -63.03 13.56
C MET A 1 34.00 -62.16 13.66
N ARG A 2 32.85 -62.79 13.39
CA ARG A 2 31.43 -62.43 13.58
C ARG A 2 31.00 -61.02 14.02
N ASN A 3 30.02 -60.54 13.22
CA ASN A 3 28.88 -59.64 13.48
C ASN A 3 29.20 -58.14 13.64
N GLY A 4 28.75 -57.17 12.82
CA GLY A 4 27.77 -57.14 11.74
C GLY A 4 26.51 -56.35 12.14
N LEU A 5 26.41 -55.05 11.80
CA LEU A 5 25.20 -54.42 11.24
C LEU A 5 25.49 -52.99 10.73
N ARG A 6 25.18 -52.77 9.45
CA ARG A 6 24.98 -51.47 8.80
C ARG A 6 23.49 -51.12 8.89
N LEU A 7 23.12 -49.84 8.96
CA LEU A 7 21.81 -49.38 8.51
C LEU A 7 21.96 -48.13 7.64
N CYS A 8 21.36 -48.20 6.46
CA CYS A 8 21.22 -47.18 5.44
C CYS A 8 19.69 -46.99 5.25
N SER A 9 19.26 -45.73 5.11
CA SER A 9 18.10 -45.26 4.31
C SER A 9 16.74 -45.97 4.37
N SER A 10 15.69 -45.24 4.71
CA SER A 10 14.34 -45.48 4.18
C SER A 10 13.45 -44.23 4.24
N LEU A 11 13.06 -43.74 3.04
CA LEU A 11 11.88 -42.91 2.78
C LEU A 11 10.63 -43.61 3.33
N VAL A 12 9.70 -42.83 3.89
CA VAL A 12 8.34 -43.29 4.21
C VAL A 12 7.38 -42.63 3.22
N CYS A 13 6.92 -43.41 2.24
CA CYS A 13 5.67 -43.17 1.52
C CYS A 13 4.52 -43.54 2.47
N ALA A 14 3.61 -42.60 2.75
CA ALA A 14 2.32 -42.90 3.34
C ALA A 14 1.33 -43.22 2.21
N ALA A 15 0.95 -44.49 2.10
CA ALA A 15 -0.13 -44.96 1.25
C ALA A 15 -1.49 -44.62 1.90
N VAL A 16 -2.34 -43.88 1.18
CA VAL A 16 -3.74 -43.66 1.56
C VAL A 16 -4.55 -44.87 1.12
N VAL A 17 -5.13 -45.59 2.08
CA VAL A 17 -6.07 -46.69 1.86
C VAL A 17 -7.45 -46.09 1.64
N PHE A 18 -7.96 -46.12 0.41
CA PHE A 18 -9.38 -45.91 0.13
C PHE A 18 -10.18 -47.10 0.67
N GLN A 19 -11.04 -46.87 1.67
CA GLN A 19 -12.13 -47.79 2.00
C GLN A 19 -13.42 -47.24 1.41
N GLY A 20 -14.05 -48.04 0.53
CA GLY A 20 -15.32 -47.72 -0.09
C GLY A 20 -16.47 -47.78 0.93
N PHE A 21 -17.28 -46.73 0.96
CA PHE A 21 -18.57 -46.71 1.63
C PHE A 21 -19.65 -47.27 0.70
N PRO A 22 -20.65 -48.00 1.22
CA PRO A 22 -21.74 -48.51 0.41
C PRO A 22 -22.68 -47.38 0.00
N ALA A 23 -23.02 -47.32 -1.28
CA ALA A 23 -24.05 -46.45 -1.83
C ALA A 23 -25.43 -46.86 -1.26
N ILE A 24 -26.03 -45.98 -0.45
CA ILE A 24 -27.48 -45.95 -0.27
C ILE A 24 -27.98 -44.84 -1.19
N ALA A 25 -28.63 -45.24 -2.27
CA ALA A 25 -29.40 -44.34 -3.12
C ALA A 25 -30.69 -43.99 -2.38
N GLN A 26 -30.82 -42.73 -1.97
CA GLN A 26 -32.12 -42.08 -1.80
C GLN A 26 -32.18 -40.99 -2.88
N ASP A 27 -33.24 -41.02 -3.70
CA ASP A 27 -33.60 -39.89 -4.56
C ASP A 27 -33.81 -38.67 -3.64
N VAL A 28 -32.80 -37.81 -3.55
CA VAL A 28 -32.93 -36.47 -3.01
C VAL A 28 -33.23 -35.57 -4.19
N ASP A 29 -34.31 -34.80 -4.06
CA ASP A 29 -34.75 -33.82 -5.04
C ASP A 29 -33.66 -32.75 -5.17
N VAL A 30 -32.82 -32.85 -6.21
CA VAL A 30 -31.63 -32.01 -6.44
C VAL A 30 -31.97 -30.52 -6.38
N GLN A 31 -33.19 -30.17 -6.80
CA GLN A 31 -33.72 -28.81 -6.78
C GLN A 31 -33.96 -28.27 -5.36
N ALA A 32 -34.37 -29.13 -4.42
CA ALA A 32 -34.57 -28.73 -3.02
C ALA A 32 -33.26 -28.62 -2.23
N GLU A 33 -32.21 -29.30 -2.68
CA GLU A 33 -30.87 -29.19 -2.09
C GLU A 33 -30.13 -27.95 -2.63
N ASP A 34 -30.28 -27.64 -3.93
CA ASP A 34 -29.77 -26.40 -4.54
C ASP A 34 -30.47 -25.15 -3.98
N ASP A 35 -31.81 -25.16 -3.80
CA ASP A 35 -32.54 -24.04 -3.18
C ASP A 35 -32.16 -23.86 -1.70
N ALA A 36 -31.95 -24.96 -0.95
CA ALA A 36 -31.52 -24.92 0.45
C ALA A 36 -30.03 -24.58 0.62
N VAL A 37 -29.22 -24.71 -0.44
CA VAL A 37 -27.80 -24.31 -0.50
C VAL A 37 -27.68 -22.85 -0.94
N ALA A 38 -28.48 -22.39 -1.91
CA ALA A 38 -28.60 -20.98 -2.27
C ALA A 38 -29.15 -20.14 -1.10
N GLU A 39 -30.16 -20.65 -0.38
CA GLU A 39 -30.61 -20.07 0.88
C GLU A 39 -29.53 -20.13 1.97
N ARG A 40 -28.64 -21.14 2.01
CA ARG A 40 -27.51 -21.17 2.96
C ARG A 40 -26.36 -20.23 2.57
N HIS A 41 -26.12 -20.04 1.28
CA HIS A 41 -25.16 -19.08 0.73
C HIS A 41 -25.63 -17.63 0.98
N GLN A 42 -26.94 -17.36 0.85
CA GLN A 42 -27.56 -16.09 1.21
C GLN A 42 -27.75 -15.91 2.73
N ALA A 43 -28.04 -16.98 3.49
CA ALA A 43 -28.25 -16.91 4.94
C ALA A 43 -26.94 -16.85 5.75
N SER A 44 -25.81 -17.26 5.16
CA SER A 44 -24.48 -16.92 5.69
C SER A 44 -24.19 -15.46 5.34
N SER A 45 -24.48 -14.52 6.26
CA SER A 45 -24.30 -13.06 6.09
C SER A 45 -22.85 -12.59 5.83
N ASN A 46 -21.93 -13.50 5.52
CA ASN A 46 -20.48 -13.31 5.48
C ASN A 46 -19.82 -13.79 4.17
N VAL A 47 -20.58 -14.28 3.18
CA VAL A 47 -20.04 -14.51 1.83
C VAL A 47 -20.01 -13.16 1.12
N ILE A 48 -18.82 -12.76 0.64
CA ILE A 48 -18.66 -11.50 -0.08
C ILE A 48 -18.45 -11.83 -1.56
N VAL A 49 -19.32 -11.30 -2.41
CA VAL A 49 -19.11 -11.32 -3.86
C VAL A 49 -17.95 -10.37 -4.16
N VAL A 50 -16.91 -10.93 -4.76
CA VAL A 50 -15.70 -10.21 -5.16
C VAL A 50 -15.70 -10.07 -6.67
N SER A 51 -15.30 -8.90 -7.15
CA SER A 51 -15.29 -8.61 -8.58
C SER A 51 -13.94 -8.11 -9.07
N ALA A 52 -12.90 -8.16 -8.24
CA ALA A 52 -11.54 -7.76 -8.59
C ALA A 52 -11.11 -8.32 -9.96
N ARG A 53 -11.42 -9.58 -10.26
CA ARG A 53 -11.02 -10.23 -11.53
C ARG A 53 -11.96 -9.90 -12.72
N LYS A 54 -12.89 -8.95 -12.53
CA LYS A 54 -14.01 -8.59 -13.43
C LYS A 54 -14.87 -9.81 -13.78
N ARG A 55 -15.09 -10.65 -12.79
CA ARG A 55 -16.09 -11.71 -12.74
C ARG A 55 -16.66 -11.66 -11.34
N GLU A 56 -17.98 -11.71 -11.21
CA GLU A 56 -18.61 -11.89 -9.91
C GLU A 56 -18.37 -13.32 -9.47
N GLU A 57 -17.56 -13.48 -8.43
CA GLU A 57 -17.26 -14.78 -7.82
C GLU A 57 -17.39 -14.63 -6.31
N THR A 58 -17.80 -15.67 -5.60
CA THR A 58 -17.75 -15.62 -4.14
C THR A 58 -16.30 -15.71 -3.68
N ASP A 59 -15.96 -15.06 -2.57
CA ASP A 59 -14.62 -15.15 -1.99
C ASP A 59 -14.22 -16.58 -1.52
N LEU A 60 -15.19 -17.51 -1.46
CA LEU A 60 -14.99 -18.96 -1.31
C LEU A 60 -14.53 -19.64 -2.61
N GLU A 61 -15.09 -19.26 -3.76
CA GLU A 61 -14.81 -19.88 -5.06
C GLU A 61 -13.54 -19.37 -5.72
N VAL A 62 -13.13 -18.12 -5.45
CA VAL A 62 -11.94 -17.54 -6.08
C VAL A 62 -10.68 -18.30 -5.63
N PRO A 63 -9.87 -18.83 -6.56
CA PRO A 63 -8.66 -19.60 -6.26
C PRO A 63 -7.45 -18.69 -5.97
N VAL A 64 -7.64 -17.69 -5.11
CA VAL A 64 -6.57 -16.76 -4.67
C VAL A 64 -6.77 -16.40 -3.20
N VAL A 65 -5.68 -16.04 -2.54
CA VAL A 65 -5.73 -15.43 -1.22
C VAL A 65 -6.33 -14.03 -1.36
N ILE A 66 -7.57 -13.87 -0.90
CA ILE A 66 -8.30 -12.62 -0.95
C ILE A 66 -8.87 -12.29 0.43
N ARG A 67 -8.74 -11.03 0.81
CA ARG A 67 -9.43 -10.45 1.98
C ARG A 67 -10.39 -9.39 1.49
N ALA A 68 -11.69 -9.62 1.63
CA ALA A 68 -12.72 -8.64 1.31
C ALA A 68 -13.33 -8.06 2.59
N LEU A 69 -13.58 -6.75 2.58
CA LEU A 69 -14.24 -5.98 3.63
C LEU A 69 -15.45 -5.26 3.02
N GLY A 70 -16.67 -5.63 3.42
CA GLY A 70 -17.90 -4.97 2.95
C GLY A 70 -18.31 -3.77 3.80
N THR A 71 -19.28 -2.98 3.34
CA THR A 71 -19.77 -1.73 3.97
C THR A 71 -19.99 -1.84 5.48
N LYS A 72 -20.73 -2.86 5.97
CA LYS A 72 -20.98 -3.03 7.41
C LYS A 72 -19.70 -3.18 8.24
N GLN A 73 -18.71 -3.89 7.70
CA GLN A 73 -17.42 -4.06 8.37
C GLN A 73 -16.61 -2.77 8.35
N LEU A 74 -16.63 -2.04 7.22
CA LEU A 74 -15.95 -0.75 7.11
C LEU A 74 -16.53 0.27 8.10
N GLU A 75 -17.86 0.43 8.12
CA GLU A 75 -18.56 1.39 8.97
C GLU A 75 -18.46 1.04 10.46
N GLY A 76 -18.76 -0.21 10.82
CA GLY A 76 -18.84 -0.65 12.20
C GLY A 76 -17.49 -0.62 12.93
N ARG A 77 -16.39 -0.75 12.16
CA ARG A 77 -15.01 -0.69 12.66
C ARG A 77 -14.35 0.67 12.47
N GLY A 78 -15.00 1.61 11.78
CA GLY A 78 -14.43 2.92 11.49
C GLY A 78 -13.20 2.85 10.57
N ILE A 79 -13.19 1.91 9.61
CA ILE A 79 -12.16 1.81 8.57
C ILE A 79 -12.44 2.89 7.53
N GLN A 80 -11.55 3.87 7.44
CA GLN A 80 -11.69 5.05 6.57
C GLN A 80 -10.51 5.21 5.63
N THR A 81 -9.39 4.55 5.92
CA THR A 81 -8.14 4.70 5.17
C THR A 81 -7.55 3.34 4.78
N LEU A 82 -6.70 3.29 3.76
CA LEU A 82 -5.93 2.10 3.39
C LEU A 82 -4.99 1.68 4.51
N GLN A 83 -4.56 2.60 5.37
CA GLN A 83 -3.82 2.29 6.59
C GLN A 83 -4.68 1.52 7.61
N ASP A 84 -5.99 1.80 7.69
CA ASP A 84 -6.92 1.02 8.51
C ASP A 84 -7.16 -0.37 7.90
N VAL A 85 -7.26 -0.47 6.57
CA VAL A 85 -7.37 -1.76 5.86
C VAL A 85 -6.12 -2.61 6.14
N ALA A 86 -4.93 -2.01 6.06
CA ALA A 86 -3.67 -2.66 6.41
C ALA A 86 -3.63 -3.14 7.87
N ALA A 87 -4.21 -2.38 8.80
CA ALA A 87 -4.29 -2.79 10.21
C ALA A 87 -5.12 -4.08 10.41
N THR A 88 -5.99 -4.43 9.47
CA THR A 88 -6.85 -5.64 9.53
C THR A 88 -6.40 -6.77 8.59
N THR A 89 -5.30 -6.59 7.86
CA THR A 89 -4.80 -7.55 6.86
C THR A 89 -3.35 -7.94 7.16
N PRO A 90 -3.06 -9.18 7.60
CA PRO A 90 -1.69 -9.59 7.92
C PRO A 90 -0.76 -9.47 6.71
N SER A 91 0.48 -9.04 6.95
CA SER A 91 1.53 -8.84 5.94
C SER A 91 1.29 -7.70 4.95
N LEU A 92 0.21 -6.92 5.11
CA LEU A 92 0.02 -5.65 4.42
C LEU A 92 0.51 -4.53 5.33
N ASN A 93 1.44 -3.72 4.83
CA ASN A 93 1.85 -2.49 5.49
C ASN A 93 1.68 -1.33 4.51
N VAL A 94 0.87 -0.35 4.93
CA VAL A 94 0.65 0.91 4.23
C VAL A 94 1.17 2.03 5.11
N SER A 95 2.09 2.82 4.56
CA SER A 95 2.53 4.10 5.14
C SER A 95 1.84 5.25 4.41
N GLY A 96 1.53 6.33 5.14
CA GLY A 96 1.21 7.62 4.51
C GLY A 96 2.40 8.14 3.69
N ALA A 97 2.22 9.21 2.90
CA ALA A 97 3.31 9.62 2.03
C ALA A 97 4.55 10.02 2.81
N ALA A 98 5.67 9.49 2.31
CA ALA A 98 6.99 9.64 2.87
C ALA A 98 7.89 10.11 1.73
N ALA A 99 8.22 11.39 1.65
CA ALA A 99 8.93 11.97 0.51
C ALA A 99 8.10 12.05 -0.80
N ASN A 100 8.82 12.23 -1.91
CA ASN A 100 8.33 12.78 -3.17
C ASN A 100 7.55 11.81 -4.07
N SER A 101 7.51 10.50 -3.76
CA SER A 101 6.77 9.51 -4.57
C SER A 101 5.56 8.87 -3.87
N GLY A 102 5.17 9.40 -2.72
CA GLY A 102 3.87 9.10 -2.11
C GLY A 102 3.99 8.14 -0.95
N GLY A 103 2.91 7.40 -0.68
CA GLY A 103 2.89 6.36 0.35
C GLY A 103 3.66 5.12 -0.07
N THR A 104 4.04 4.30 0.91
CA THR A 104 4.53 2.94 0.64
C THR A 104 3.39 1.95 0.82
N ILE A 105 3.26 1.03 -0.13
CA ILE A 105 2.42 -0.16 0.03
C ILE A 105 3.34 -1.37 -0.10
N THR A 106 3.42 -2.15 0.96
CA THR A 106 4.21 -3.39 1.01
C THR A 106 3.30 -4.56 1.33
N LEU A 107 3.42 -5.64 0.56
CA LEU A 107 2.67 -6.88 0.77
C LEU A 107 3.65 -8.04 0.83
N ARG A 108 3.63 -8.79 1.94
CA ARG A 108 4.59 -9.88 2.23
C ARG A 108 6.06 -9.43 2.15
N GLY A 109 6.34 -8.16 2.47
CA GLY A 109 7.69 -7.58 2.42
C GLY A 109 8.11 -7.02 1.06
N ILE A 110 7.26 -7.13 0.03
CA ILE A 110 7.54 -6.56 -1.29
C ILE A 110 6.76 -5.27 -1.47
N GLY A 111 7.45 -4.21 -1.82
CA GLY A 111 6.89 -2.90 -2.13
C GLY A 111 7.89 -2.03 -2.88
N THR A 112 7.50 -0.80 -3.19
CA THR A 112 8.39 0.19 -3.80
C THR A 112 8.72 1.27 -2.76
N PRO A 113 9.99 1.66 -2.59
CA PRO A 113 10.37 2.75 -1.70
C PRO A 113 9.72 4.07 -2.13
N PRO A 114 9.40 4.98 -1.18
CA PRO A 114 8.68 6.21 -1.47
C PRO A 114 9.63 7.35 -1.88
N THR A 115 10.90 7.02 -2.13
CA THR A 115 11.93 7.86 -2.75
C THR A 115 12.14 7.57 -4.23
N ALA A 116 11.30 6.72 -4.85
CA ALA A 116 11.49 6.23 -6.22
C ALA A 116 10.36 6.69 -7.19
N PRO A 117 10.21 8.00 -7.48
CA PRO A 117 9.09 8.54 -8.25
C PRO A 117 9.00 8.06 -9.70
N GLY A 118 10.10 7.58 -10.29
CA GLY A 118 10.08 6.96 -11.63
C GLY A 118 9.81 5.46 -11.65
N THR A 119 9.55 4.88 -10.48
CA THR A 119 9.31 3.45 -10.30
C THR A 119 7.84 3.22 -10.01
N ASP A 120 7.20 2.36 -10.79
CA ASP A 120 5.82 1.97 -10.50
C ASP A 120 5.73 1.19 -9.18
N GLN A 121 4.57 1.11 -8.54
CA GLN A 121 4.39 0.38 -7.29
C GLN A 121 4.34 -1.14 -7.49
N ALA A 122 4.92 -1.94 -6.58
CA ALA A 122 4.82 -3.41 -6.66
C ALA A 122 3.42 -3.95 -6.28
N VAL A 123 2.69 -3.18 -5.47
CA VAL A 123 1.28 -3.37 -5.13
C VAL A 123 0.49 -2.25 -5.78
N ALA A 124 -0.35 -2.58 -6.75
CA ALA A 124 -1.22 -1.60 -7.39
C ALA A 124 -2.47 -1.32 -6.54
N VAL A 125 -3.07 -0.16 -6.76
CA VAL A 125 -4.41 0.17 -6.26
C VAL A 125 -5.36 0.20 -7.45
N ASN A 126 -6.46 -0.53 -7.37
CA ASN A 126 -7.52 -0.51 -8.39
C ASN A 126 -8.75 0.18 -7.81
N ILE A 127 -9.29 1.17 -8.51
CA ILE A 127 -10.49 1.90 -8.06
C ILE A 127 -11.51 1.83 -9.18
N ASP A 128 -12.64 1.19 -8.91
CA ASP A 128 -13.72 1.01 -9.89
C ASP A 128 -13.23 0.44 -11.24
N GLY A 129 -12.28 -0.49 -11.19
CA GLY A 129 -11.68 -1.11 -12.38
C GLY A 129 -10.44 -0.40 -12.93
N VAL A 130 -10.12 0.81 -12.47
CA VAL A 130 -8.95 1.57 -12.95
C VAL A 130 -7.72 1.25 -12.11
N THR A 131 -6.68 0.70 -12.72
CA THR A 131 -5.43 0.33 -12.04
C THR A 131 -4.46 1.51 -12.01
N ILE A 132 -4.05 1.90 -10.81
CA ILE A 132 -3.09 2.97 -10.54
C ILE A 132 -1.90 2.35 -9.81
N ALA A 133 -0.72 2.46 -10.40
CA ALA A 133 0.53 1.90 -9.88
C ALA A 133 1.48 3.01 -9.40
N ASP A 134 0.93 4.00 -8.70
CA ASP A 134 1.62 5.19 -8.21
C ASP A 134 1.48 5.27 -6.68
N GLY A 135 2.54 5.67 -5.97
CA GLY A 135 2.51 5.75 -4.50
C GLY A 135 1.53 6.82 -3.99
N MET A 136 1.15 7.78 -4.82
CA MET A 136 0.12 8.78 -4.51
C MET A 136 -1.29 8.21 -4.44
N ALA A 137 -1.52 7.00 -4.96
CA ALA A 137 -2.82 6.34 -4.86
C ALA A 137 -3.27 6.12 -3.40
N VAL A 138 -2.33 6.03 -2.44
CA VAL A 138 -2.64 5.96 -1.01
C VAL A 138 -3.40 7.19 -0.50
N ARG A 139 -3.27 8.33 -1.18
CA ARG A 139 -3.93 9.62 -0.87
C ARG A 139 -5.20 9.87 -1.68
N LEU A 140 -5.60 8.94 -2.56
CA LEU A 140 -6.82 9.12 -3.33
C LEU A 140 -8.05 9.02 -2.41
N GLY A 141 -9.11 9.78 -2.72
CA GLY A 141 -10.29 9.96 -1.86
C GLY A 141 -10.98 8.64 -1.50
N GLN A 142 -10.89 8.24 -0.22
CA GLN A 142 -11.43 7.00 0.35
C GLN A 142 -12.71 7.27 1.15
N PHE A 143 -13.75 7.65 0.44
CA PHE A 143 -15.10 7.87 0.98
C PHE A 143 -16.11 7.15 0.09
N ASP A 144 -17.36 7.02 0.52
CA ASP A 144 -18.44 6.38 -0.25
C ASP A 144 -18.07 4.97 -0.80
N LEU A 145 -17.50 4.14 0.08
CA LEU A 145 -16.96 2.82 -0.25
C LEU A 145 -18.01 1.73 -0.06
N GLN A 146 -18.16 0.86 -1.06
CA GLN A 146 -18.98 -0.36 -0.96
C GLN A 146 -18.17 -1.53 -0.39
N ARG A 147 -16.94 -1.70 -0.89
CA ARG A 147 -16.03 -2.73 -0.41
C ARG A 147 -14.57 -2.42 -0.72
N VAL A 148 -13.69 -3.07 0.03
CA VAL A 148 -12.25 -3.13 -0.24
C VAL A 148 -11.80 -4.59 -0.29
N GLU A 149 -11.06 -4.96 -1.32
CA GLU A 149 -10.54 -6.31 -1.55
C GLU A 149 -9.00 -6.26 -1.64
N VAL A 150 -8.31 -7.09 -0.87
CA VAL A 150 -6.85 -7.24 -0.95
C VAL A 150 -6.52 -8.61 -1.51
N LEU A 151 -5.95 -8.65 -2.71
CA LEU A 151 -5.51 -9.87 -3.37
C LEU A 151 -3.99 -9.99 -3.21
N GLN A 152 -3.56 -11.12 -2.63
CA GLN A 152 -2.15 -11.37 -2.37
C GLN A 152 -1.51 -12.21 -3.47
N GLY A 153 -0.22 -11.98 -3.72
CA GLY A 153 0.54 -12.63 -4.78
C GLY A 153 0.32 -11.99 -6.16
N PRO A 154 1.16 -12.33 -7.16
CA PRO A 154 1.11 -11.75 -8.49
C PRO A 154 -0.28 -11.80 -9.14
N GLN A 155 -0.78 -10.66 -9.65
CA GLN A 155 -2.09 -10.54 -10.35
C GLN A 155 -1.99 -9.98 -11.78
N SER A 156 -0.89 -10.25 -12.47
CA SER A 156 -0.60 -9.60 -13.76
C SER A 156 -1.55 -9.97 -14.90
N LEU A 157 -2.21 -11.14 -14.86
CA LEU A 157 -3.16 -11.54 -15.90
C LEU A 157 -4.34 -10.55 -16.00
N TYR A 158 -4.97 -10.22 -14.87
CA TYR A 158 -6.20 -9.42 -14.82
C TYR A 158 -5.99 -7.92 -14.72
N PHE A 159 -4.88 -7.49 -14.09
CA PHE A 159 -4.63 -6.08 -13.78
C PHE A 159 -3.41 -5.49 -14.51
N GLY A 160 -2.70 -6.32 -15.28
CA GLY A 160 -1.55 -5.88 -16.05
C GLY A 160 -0.30 -5.65 -15.23
N LYS A 161 0.50 -4.66 -15.65
CA LYS A 161 1.81 -4.36 -15.06
C LYS A 161 1.70 -3.97 -13.58
N ASN A 162 2.79 -4.13 -12.84
CA ASN A 162 2.97 -3.52 -11.50
C ASN A 162 2.04 -4.08 -10.42
N SER A 163 1.76 -5.38 -10.52
CA SER A 163 1.01 -6.17 -9.55
C SER A 163 1.82 -7.42 -9.15
N SER A 164 3.15 -7.27 -9.03
CA SER A 164 4.08 -8.38 -8.73
C SER A 164 3.96 -8.88 -7.28
N ALA A 165 3.45 -8.05 -6.37
CA ALA A 165 3.19 -8.43 -4.98
C ALA A 165 1.70 -8.69 -4.71
N GLY A 166 0.81 -7.94 -5.36
CA GLY A 166 -0.64 -8.04 -5.19
C GLY A 166 -1.36 -6.79 -5.66
N ILE A 167 -2.64 -6.67 -5.27
CA ILE A 167 -3.46 -5.49 -5.57
C ILE A 167 -4.44 -5.20 -4.43
N ILE A 168 -4.74 -3.92 -4.23
CA ILE A 168 -5.84 -3.46 -3.38
C ILE A 168 -6.93 -2.92 -4.30
N SER A 169 -8.07 -3.59 -4.38
CA SER A 169 -9.23 -3.14 -5.14
C SER A 169 -10.22 -2.41 -4.22
N ILE A 170 -10.64 -1.23 -4.63
CA ILE A 170 -11.60 -0.39 -3.95
C ILE A 170 -12.79 -0.24 -4.90
N VAL A 171 -13.98 -0.56 -4.40
CA VAL A 171 -15.22 -0.42 -5.16
C VAL A 171 -16.10 0.60 -4.47
N SER A 172 -16.46 1.65 -5.22
CA SER A 172 -17.38 2.69 -4.74
C SER A 172 -18.83 2.24 -4.84
N ALA A 173 -19.68 2.80 -3.98
CA ALA A 173 -21.11 2.51 -4.00
C ALA A 173 -21.77 2.97 -5.31
N ASP A 174 -22.67 2.12 -5.82
CA ASP A 174 -23.52 2.41 -6.97
C ASP A 174 -24.78 3.17 -6.54
N PRO A 175 -25.55 3.72 -7.49
CA PRO A 175 -26.82 4.36 -7.18
C PRO A 175 -27.83 3.39 -6.56
N THR A 176 -28.63 3.89 -5.61
CA THR A 176 -29.69 3.13 -4.95
C THR A 176 -30.98 3.10 -5.76
N ASP A 177 -31.76 2.04 -5.61
CA ASP A 177 -33.09 1.87 -6.25
C ASP A 177 -34.18 2.78 -5.64
N SER A 178 -33.87 3.45 -4.53
CA SER A 178 -34.75 4.41 -3.88
C SER A 178 -33.98 5.64 -3.43
N LEU A 179 -34.66 6.70 -2.98
CA LEU A 179 -33.99 7.88 -2.45
C LEU A 179 -33.24 7.53 -1.16
N TYR A 180 -31.92 7.61 -1.22
CA TYR A 180 -31.00 7.47 -0.11
C TYR A 180 -30.32 8.80 0.19
N MET A 181 -30.22 9.15 1.47
CA MET A 181 -29.45 10.30 1.92
C MET A 181 -28.69 9.93 3.19
N MET A 182 -27.44 10.35 3.27
CA MET A 182 -26.60 10.17 4.45
C MET A 182 -25.87 11.46 4.77
N LEU A 183 -25.84 11.82 6.06
CA LEU A 183 -24.95 12.83 6.61
C LEU A 183 -24.20 12.20 7.78
N ARG A 184 -22.89 12.16 7.68
CA ARG A 184 -21.99 11.69 8.73
C ARG A 184 -21.07 12.84 9.13
N THR A 185 -20.94 13.07 10.43
CA THR A 185 -19.98 14.02 10.97
C THR A 185 -19.28 13.45 12.20
N GLY A 186 -18.01 13.74 12.37
CA GLY A 186 -17.23 13.27 13.50
C GLY A 186 -16.26 14.31 14.02
N TYR A 187 -15.97 14.22 15.33
CA TYR A 187 -14.95 15.02 16.00
C TYR A 187 -13.89 14.10 16.62
N GLY A 188 -12.65 14.22 16.15
CA GLY A 188 -11.47 13.51 16.64
C GLY A 188 -10.71 14.33 17.66
N PHE A 189 -10.59 13.83 18.90
CA PHE A 189 -10.08 14.61 20.02
C PHE A 189 -8.55 14.82 20.02
N GLU A 190 -7.77 13.86 19.52
CA GLU A 190 -6.29 13.94 19.58
C GLU A 190 -5.74 14.94 18.56
N ALA A 191 -6.40 15.10 17.41
CA ALA A 191 -5.95 15.95 16.31
C ALA A 191 -6.86 17.16 16.03
N ASN A 192 -7.84 17.42 16.91
CA ASN A 192 -8.95 18.35 16.66
C ASN A 192 -9.60 18.15 15.28
N GLU A 193 -9.77 16.90 14.87
CA GLU A 193 -10.24 16.58 13.52
C GLU A 193 -11.76 16.77 13.42
N ILE A 194 -12.23 17.50 12.40
CA ILE A 194 -13.63 17.52 12.01
C ILE A 194 -13.76 16.80 10.68
N LEU A 195 -14.52 15.71 10.68
CA LEU A 195 -14.84 14.93 9.48
C LEU A 195 -16.31 15.11 9.13
N THR A 196 -16.62 15.29 7.85
CA THR A 196 -17.97 15.36 7.31
C THR A 196 -18.05 14.59 6.00
N GLU A 197 -19.04 13.72 5.88
CA GLU A 197 -19.36 12.97 4.67
C GLU A 197 -20.86 13.10 4.41
N ALA A 198 -21.24 13.37 3.16
CA ALA A 198 -22.62 13.50 2.76
C ALA A 198 -22.86 12.76 1.44
N VAL A 199 -23.95 12.00 1.38
CA VAL A 199 -24.32 11.21 0.20
C VAL A 199 -25.77 11.47 -0.15
N VAL A 200 -26.06 11.59 -1.44
CA VAL A 200 -27.41 11.56 -2.00
C VAL A 200 -27.42 10.58 -3.16
N SER A 201 -28.35 9.64 -3.15
CA SER A 201 -28.55 8.69 -4.24
C SER A 201 -30.03 8.45 -4.51
N ALA A 202 -30.39 8.26 -5.78
CA ALA A 202 -31.76 7.99 -6.18
C ALA A 202 -31.83 7.43 -7.61
N PRO A 203 -32.91 6.70 -7.95
CA PRO A 203 -33.29 6.52 -9.35
C PRO A 203 -33.71 7.88 -9.93
N LEU A 204 -33.08 8.28 -11.03
CA LEU A 204 -33.46 9.46 -11.81
C LEU A 204 -34.59 9.13 -12.79
N THR A 205 -34.59 7.89 -13.29
CA THR A 205 -35.63 7.25 -14.09
C THR A 205 -35.66 5.76 -13.76
N ASP A 206 -36.56 4.99 -14.39
CA ASP A 206 -36.62 3.53 -14.25
C ASP A 206 -35.36 2.79 -14.76
N GLN A 207 -34.48 3.47 -15.50
CA GLN A 207 -33.29 2.89 -16.13
C GLN A 207 -32.00 3.64 -15.77
N ILE A 208 -32.10 4.75 -15.03
CA ILE A 208 -30.97 5.63 -14.74
C ILE A 208 -30.94 5.91 -13.24
N GLY A 209 -29.86 5.49 -12.59
CA GLY A 209 -29.55 5.82 -11.21
C GLY A 209 -28.49 6.93 -11.11
N GLY A 210 -28.62 7.80 -10.11
CA GLY A 210 -27.64 8.82 -9.78
C GLY A 210 -27.16 8.72 -8.34
N ARG A 211 -25.87 9.00 -8.12
CA ARG A 211 -25.27 9.14 -6.78
C ARG A 211 -24.28 10.29 -6.76
N LEU A 212 -24.31 11.08 -5.70
CA LEU A 212 -23.36 12.14 -5.41
C LEU A 212 -22.88 11.99 -3.96
N ALA A 213 -21.57 11.92 -3.76
CA ALA A 213 -20.95 11.85 -2.46
C ALA A 213 -19.93 12.99 -2.29
N PHE A 214 -19.95 13.62 -1.13
CA PHE A 214 -19.03 14.67 -0.70
C PHE A 214 -18.33 14.24 0.58
N TYR A 215 -17.04 14.57 0.68
CA TYR A 215 -16.22 14.29 1.85
C TYR A 215 -15.35 15.50 2.17
N ARG A 216 -15.21 15.81 3.45
CA ARG A 216 -14.23 16.77 3.97
C ARG A 216 -13.73 16.32 5.35
N SER A 217 -12.42 16.30 5.54
CA SER A 217 -11.78 16.18 6.86
C SER A 217 -10.78 17.32 7.05
N GLU A 218 -10.75 17.92 8.24
CA GLU A 218 -9.83 19.00 8.62
C GLU A 218 -9.25 18.69 10.00
N MET A 219 -7.92 18.59 10.12
CA MET A 219 -7.23 18.27 11.37
C MET A 219 -6.03 19.17 11.62
N ASP A 220 -5.80 19.52 12.89
CA ASP A 220 -4.69 20.35 13.34
C ASP A 220 -3.38 19.56 13.51
N GLY A 221 -3.46 18.23 13.61
CA GLY A 221 -2.32 17.33 13.87
C GLY A 221 -2.29 16.77 15.29
N TYR A 222 -1.70 15.58 15.45
CA TYR A 222 -1.64 14.83 16.71
C TYR A 222 -0.24 14.75 17.34
N PHE A 223 0.82 15.08 16.59
CA PHE A 223 2.16 15.23 17.14
C PHE A 223 2.43 16.67 17.49
N LYS A 224 3.24 16.88 18.53
CA LYS A 224 3.64 18.22 18.97
C LYS A 224 4.92 18.62 18.25
N ASN A 225 5.03 19.91 17.97
CA ASN A 225 6.28 20.51 17.50
C ASN A 225 6.93 21.31 18.64
N PRO A 226 7.89 20.73 19.41
CA PRO A 226 8.56 21.43 20.51
C PRO A 226 9.23 22.75 20.09
N LEU A 227 9.70 22.85 18.84
CA LEU A 227 10.32 24.08 18.32
C LEU A 227 9.34 25.25 18.28
N ALA A 228 8.07 25.01 17.99
CA ALA A 228 7.05 26.05 17.98
C ALA A 228 6.73 26.59 19.40
N TYR A 229 7.11 25.89 20.46
CA TYR A 229 6.94 26.31 21.86
C TYR A 229 8.21 26.93 22.45
N ASN A 230 9.38 26.46 22.04
CA ASN A 230 10.67 26.81 22.64
C ASN A 230 11.61 27.55 21.66
N PHE A 231 11.06 28.21 20.63
CA PHE A 231 11.85 28.80 19.54
C PHE A 231 12.97 29.73 20.03
N ASP A 232 12.67 30.59 21.01
CA ASP A 232 13.67 31.52 21.59
C ASP A 232 14.87 30.81 22.24
N GLN A 233 14.67 29.59 22.74
CA GLN A 233 15.72 28.76 23.32
C GLN A 233 16.48 27.96 22.25
N ALA A 234 15.81 27.64 21.13
CA ALA A 234 16.36 26.90 20.02
C ALA A 234 17.17 27.77 19.02
N MET A 235 17.23 29.09 19.25
CA MET A 235 17.97 30.02 18.39
C MET A 235 19.47 29.67 18.33
N PRO A 236 20.08 29.68 17.14
CA PRO A 236 21.52 29.53 16.99
C PRO A 236 22.29 30.71 17.61
N THR A 237 23.58 30.50 17.90
CA THR A 237 24.50 31.57 18.27
C THR A 237 24.70 32.56 17.11
N GLU A 238 25.20 33.77 17.38
CA GLU A 238 25.47 34.79 16.36
C GLU A 238 26.37 34.24 15.23
N ASP A 239 27.42 33.48 15.57
CA ASP A 239 28.30 32.79 14.59
C ASP A 239 27.57 31.77 13.70
N GLN A 240 26.49 31.14 14.19
CA GLN A 240 25.69 30.18 13.44
C GLN A 240 24.67 30.91 12.54
N ILE A 241 24.14 32.04 12.98
CA ILE A 241 23.28 32.91 12.16
C ILE A 241 24.08 33.49 10.98
N ASP A 242 25.35 33.84 11.19
CA ASP A 242 26.24 34.30 10.12
C ASP A 242 26.55 33.20 9.08
N LEU A 243 26.55 31.92 9.48
CA LEU A 243 26.81 30.78 8.59
C LEU A 243 25.55 30.29 7.85
N PHE A 244 24.38 30.35 8.48
CA PHE A 244 23.13 29.72 7.98
C PHE A 244 22.01 30.71 7.63
N GLY A 245 22.21 32.01 7.86
CA GLY A 245 21.21 33.05 7.59
C GLY A 245 20.12 33.17 8.67
N PRO A 246 19.15 34.10 8.49
CA PRO A 246 18.07 34.32 9.45
C PRO A 246 17.11 33.12 9.49
N ILE A 247 16.78 32.67 10.70
CA ILE A 247 15.87 31.53 10.96
C ILE A 247 14.54 32.05 11.51
N SER A 248 13.43 31.42 11.09
CA SER A 248 12.07 31.75 11.55
C SER A 248 11.44 30.60 12.35
N ALA A 249 10.46 30.87 13.20
CA ALA A 249 9.78 29.79 13.92
C ALA A 249 8.97 28.92 12.94
N ALA A 250 8.98 27.60 13.16
CA ALA A 250 8.01 26.73 12.52
C ALA A 250 6.58 27.21 12.93
N PRO A 251 5.70 27.54 11.97
CA PRO A 251 4.43 28.19 12.29
C PRO A 251 3.45 27.26 13.03
N ASN A 252 3.57 25.94 12.81
CA ASN A 252 2.61 24.96 13.31
C ASN A 252 3.08 24.32 14.62
N LYS A 253 2.21 24.38 15.63
CA LYS A 253 2.41 23.73 16.94
C LYS A 253 2.15 22.23 16.93
N HIS A 254 1.36 21.77 15.96
CA HIS A 254 1.03 20.36 15.78
C HIS A 254 1.22 19.95 14.32
N ALA A 255 1.50 18.66 14.11
CA ALA A 255 1.60 18.08 12.79
C ALA A 255 1.24 16.58 12.81
N PRO A 256 0.96 15.96 11.66
CA PRO A 256 0.63 16.62 10.40
C PRO A 256 -0.75 17.29 10.49
N ALA A 257 -0.81 18.61 10.24
CA ALA A 257 -2.05 19.33 9.98
C ALA A 257 -2.44 19.14 8.52
N LYS A 258 -3.70 18.84 8.22
CA LYS A 258 -4.18 18.64 6.85
C LYS A 258 -5.68 18.86 6.70
N THR A 259 -6.07 19.24 5.49
CA THR A 259 -7.43 19.28 4.98
C THR A 259 -7.54 18.33 3.80
N GLU A 260 -8.53 17.45 3.83
CA GLU A 260 -8.88 16.53 2.74
C GLU A 260 -10.28 16.86 2.26
N GLU A 261 -10.46 16.98 0.95
CA GLU A 261 -11.74 17.26 0.32
C GLU A 261 -11.95 16.28 -0.83
N GLY A 262 -13.20 15.88 -1.04
CA GLY A 262 -13.54 14.91 -2.07
C GLY A 262 -14.96 15.07 -2.58
N LEU A 263 -15.12 14.83 -3.89
CA LEU A 263 -16.41 14.75 -4.56
C LEU A 263 -16.42 13.52 -5.47
N ARG A 264 -17.44 12.68 -5.34
CA ARG A 264 -17.68 11.55 -6.25
C ARG A 264 -19.07 11.64 -6.84
N ALA A 265 -19.18 11.45 -8.14
CA ALA A 265 -20.44 11.34 -8.85
C ALA A 265 -20.49 10.02 -9.64
N THR A 266 -21.62 9.33 -9.57
CA THR A 266 -21.89 8.10 -10.30
C THR A 266 -23.21 8.22 -11.05
N LEU A 267 -23.21 7.85 -12.32
CA LEU A 267 -24.41 7.62 -13.13
C LEU A 267 -24.39 6.17 -13.59
N LYS A 268 -25.46 5.43 -13.32
CA LYS A 268 -25.64 4.06 -13.78
C LYS A 268 -26.84 4.00 -14.72
N PHE A 269 -26.66 3.36 -15.87
CA PHE A 269 -27.65 3.15 -16.91
C PHE A 269 -27.84 1.64 -17.03
N GLU A 270 -29.08 1.17 -16.95
CA GLU A 270 -29.37 -0.26 -16.99
C GLU A 270 -30.60 -0.52 -17.87
N ASN A 271 -30.42 -1.43 -18.82
CA ASN A 271 -31.48 -2.02 -19.63
C ASN A 271 -31.18 -3.51 -19.86
N ASP A 272 -32.09 -4.22 -20.52
CA ASP A 272 -32.05 -5.69 -20.65
C ASP A 272 -30.70 -6.24 -21.15
N ASP A 273 -30.02 -5.57 -22.09
CA ASP A 273 -28.79 -6.06 -22.72
C ASP A 273 -27.56 -5.19 -22.41
N PHE A 274 -27.72 -4.11 -21.64
CA PHE A 274 -26.66 -3.11 -21.44
C PHE A 274 -26.66 -2.52 -20.03
N VAL A 275 -25.48 -2.57 -19.42
CA VAL A 275 -25.18 -1.87 -18.16
C VAL A 275 -24.05 -0.88 -18.43
N GLY A 276 -24.27 0.39 -18.13
CA GLY A 276 -23.25 1.42 -18.26
C GLY A 276 -23.09 2.18 -16.95
N THR A 277 -21.86 2.33 -16.47
CA THR A 277 -21.56 3.08 -15.25
C THR A 277 -20.51 4.14 -15.55
N LEU A 278 -20.86 5.41 -15.34
CA LEU A 278 -19.96 6.55 -15.44
C LEU A 278 -19.62 7.03 -14.02
N LYS A 279 -18.33 7.07 -13.68
CA LYS A 279 -17.86 7.56 -12.39
C LYS A 279 -16.88 8.71 -12.56
N GLY A 280 -17.00 9.72 -11.72
CA GLY A 280 -16.05 10.82 -11.60
C GLY A 280 -15.70 11.04 -10.14
N LEU A 281 -14.40 11.14 -9.84
CA LEU A 281 -13.85 11.40 -8.52
C LEU A 281 -12.88 12.58 -8.63
N TRP A 282 -13.10 13.59 -7.80
CA TRP A 282 -12.12 14.64 -7.52
C TRP A 282 -11.75 14.54 -6.05
N ALA A 283 -10.46 14.60 -5.74
CA ALA A 283 -9.96 14.61 -4.37
C ALA A 283 -8.77 15.56 -4.24
N LYS A 284 -8.73 16.33 -3.15
CA LYS A 284 -7.64 17.23 -2.84
C LYS A 284 -7.20 17.05 -1.39
N THR A 285 -5.90 16.98 -1.17
CA THR A 285 -5.28 17.07 0.15
C THR A 285 -4.39 18.29 0.18
N ASP A 286 -4.51 19.11 1.22
CA ASP A 286 -3.71 20.31 1.46
C ASP A 286 -3.23 20.28 2.92
N GLY A 287 -1.99 20.66 3.20
CA GLY A 287 -1.50 20.72 4.57
C GLY A 287 0.01 20.60 4.69
N SER A 288 0.43 19.94 5.77
CA SER A 288 1.84 19.82 6.16
C SER A 288 2.67 19.04 5.13
N SER A 289 3.99 19.25 5.16
CA SER A 289 4.96 18.55 4.31
C SER A 289 4.87 17.02 4.39
N THR A 290 5.43 16.34 3.39
CA THR A 290 5.47 14.87 3.34
C THR A 290 6.29 14.25 4.47
N PHE A 291 7.15 15.03 5.12
CA PHE A 291 7.94 14.63 6.30
C PHE A 291 7.36 15.11 7.64
N ALA A 292 6.18 15.74 7.65
CA ALA A 292 5.62 16.37 8.86
C ALA A 292 5.28 15.38 10.00
N ALA A 293 5.19 14.09 9.70
CA ALA A 293 4.99 13.01 10.68
C ALA A 293 6.28 12.24 11.01
N ALA A 294 7.43 12.71 10.54
CA ALA A 294 8.71 12.04 10.72
C ALA A 294 9.31 12.34 12.11
N GLN A 295 9.78 11.30 12.79
CA GLN A 295 10.43 11.38 14.12
C GLN A 295 11.81 10.71 14.05
N LEU A 296 12.77 11.24 14.81
CA LEU A 296 14.07 10.58 14.94
C LEU A 296 13.95 9.36 15.86
N PHE A 297 14.73 8.33 15.58
CA PHE A 297 14.88 7.18 16.45
C PHE A 297 16.28 6.59 16.32
N ASN A 298 16.71 5.82 17.33
CA ASN A 298 17.96 5.05 17.28
C ASN A 298 19.23 5.92 17.04
N CYS A 299 19.39 6.99 17.80
CA CYS A 299 20.57 7.86 17.71
C CYS A 299 21.78 7.25 18.44
N GLN A 300 22.97 7.31 17.83
CA GLN A 300 24.19 6.69 18.39
C GLN A 300 24.58 7.27 19.76
N ALA A 301 24.28 8.55 20.00
CA ALA A 301 24.60 9.23 21.26
C ALA A 301 23.51 9.11 22.33
N GLY A 302 22.37 8.45 22.04
CA GLY A 302 21.19 8.41 22.92
C GLY A 302 20.41 9.73 23.01
N VAL A 303 20.84 10.75 22.27
CA VAL A 303 20.16 12.03 22.03
C VAL A 303 20.46 12.44 20.59
N ALA A 304 19.58 13.25 19.98
CA ALA A 304 19.83 13.79 18.64
C ALA A 304 21.13 14.60 18.70
N SER A 305 22.15 14.17 17.95
CA SER A 305 23.52 14.60 18.22
C SER A 305 23.82 15.98 17.58
N PRO A 306 24.50 16.91 18.28
CA PRO A 306 24.44 18.34 18.01
C PRO A 306 25.63 18.88 17.19
N TYR A 307 25.94 18.34 16.00
CA TYR A 307 27.16 18.81 15.32
C TYR A 307 27.04 20.21 14.70
N LEU A 308 25.83 20.77 14.57
CA LEU A 308 25.66 22.13 14.05
C LEU A 308 24.69 23.03 14.83
N ILE A 309 23.94 22.56 15.85
CA ILE A 309 22.82 23.35 16.40
C ILE A 309 22.58 23.15 17.90
N SER A 310 22.64 24.28 18.61
CA SER A 310 21.92 24.65 19.84
C SER A 310 22.03 23.80 21.12
N ASN A 311 22.31 24.50 22.22
CA ASN A 311 22.42 24.01 23.60
C ASN A 311 21.07 23.56 24.23
N VAL A 312 20.06 23.16 23.45
CA VAL A 312 18.77 22.74 24.00
C VAL A 312 18.76 21.23 24.25
N ALA A 313 19.24 20.84 25.43
CA ALA A 313 18.98 19.52 25.96
C ALA A 313 17.46 19.26 26.04
N GLY A 314 17.00 18.12 25.51
CA GLY A 314 15.62 17.64 25.67
C GLY A 314 14.61 18.04 24.59
N LEU A 315 15.04 18.37 23.35
CA LEU A 315 14.12 18.55 22.22
C LEU A 315 13.70 17.24 21.54
N ASP A 316 14.55 16.21 21.58
CA ASP A 316 14.27 14.86 21.07
C ASP A 316 15.16 13.86 21.82
N GLU A 317 14.54 12.87 22.48
CA GLU A 317 15.22 11.79 23.22
C GLU A 317 15.59 10.61 22.30
N CYS A 318 15.40 10.77 20.97
CA CYS A 318 15.56 9.73 19.95
C CYS A 318 14.71 8.49 20.22
N GLU A 319 13.52 8.73 20.77
CA GLU A 319 12.46 7.78 20.97
C GLU A 319 11.21 8.27 20.25
N LEU A 320 10.36 7.33 19.80
CA LEU A 320 9.09 7.66 19.19
C LEU A 320 8.11 8.14 20.28
N ASP A 321 8.07 9.45 20.53
CA ASP A 321 7.46 10.06 21.72
C ASP A 321 6.35 11.09 21.42
N LYS A 322 5.89 11.15 20.16
CA LYS A 322 4.92 12.13 19.64
C LYS A 322 5.47 13.54 19.43
N ASN A 323 6.77 13.76 19.57
CA ASN A 323 7.39 15.00 19.18
C ASN A 323 7.91 14.88 17.74
N VAL A 324 7.63 15.90 16.95
CA VAL A 324 8.18 16.07 15.61
C VAL A 324 8.97 17.37 15.58
N LEU A 325 9.99 17.42 14.73
CA LEU A 325 10.81 18.61 14.55
C LEU A 325 10.67 19.17 13.13
N PRO A 326 9.46 19.52 12.64
CA PRO A 326 9.35 20.21 11.37
C PRO A 326 10.01 21.57 11.53
N THR A 327 11.02 21.82 10.69
CA THR A 327 11.86 23.01 10.80
C THR A 327 11.14 24.30 10.35
N ALA A 328 11.75 25.43 10.73
CA ALA A 328 11.57 26.77 10.19
C ALA A 328 11.44 26.85 8.65
N ARG A 329 10.88 27.97 8.15
CA ARG A 329 10.87 28.32 6.71
C ARG A 329 12.24 28.14 6.08
N THR A 330 12.25 27.71 4.83
CA THR A 330 13.46 27.61 4.02
C THR A 330 13.78 28.94 3.37
N ILE A 331 14.26 29.85 4.21
CA ILE A 331 14.64 31.22 3.85
C ILE A 331 16.01 31.19 3.17
N THR A 332 16.04 31.10 1.83
CA THR A 332 16.92 31.92 0.95
C THR A 332 16.84 31.64 -0.56
N ALA A 333 15.89 30.83 -1.07
CA ALA A 333 15.67 30.72 -2.54
C ALA A 333 14.21 30.89 -2.99
N ALA A 334 13.22 30.66 -2.12
CA ALA A 334 11.80 30.77 -2.49
C ALA A 334 11.24 32.21 -2.52
N GLU A 335 11.91 33.18 -1.87
CA GLU A 335 11.51 34.58 -1.93
C GLU A 335 12.07 35.22 -3.22
N GLY A 336 11.48 34.90 -4.37
CA GLY A 336 11.90 35.49 -5.64
C GLY A 336 11.04 35.18 -6.86
N GLU A 337 10.92 33.92 -7.27
CA GLU A 337 10.62 33.66 -8.69
C GLU A 337 9.42 32.72 -9.00
N ASP A 338 9.03 31.79 -8.12
CA ASP A 338 7.88 30.89 -8.39
C ASP A 338 6.75 31.02 -7.36
N PRO A 339 5.62 31.67 -7.71
CA PRO A 339 4.45 31.79 -6.83
C PRO A 339 3.81 30.44 -6.46
N LEU A 340 4.17 29.33 -7.12
CA LEU A 340 3.65 27.98 -6.82
C LEU A 340 4.12 27.44 -5.45
N TYR A 341 5.20 27.95 -4.87
CA TYR A 341 5.78 27.44 -3.61
C TYR A 341 5.56 28.36 -2.40
N GLY A 342 4.68 29.36 -2.54
CA GLY A 342 4.22 30.19 -1.43
C GLY A 342 5.35 30.99 -0.76
N ASP A 343 5.31 31.02 0.58
CA ASP A 343 6.20 31.84 1.41
C ASP A 343 7.41 31.06 1.95
N GLY A 344 7.70 29.88 1.37
CA GLY A 344 8.77 28.99 1.81
C GLY A 344 8.46 28.22 3.11
N THR A 345 7.22 28.24 3.59
CA THR A 345 6.78 27.31 4.64
C THR A 345 6.62 25.90 4.07
N GLN A 346 6.87 24.89 4.91
CA GLN A 346 6.70 23.49 4.55
C GLN A 346 5.22 23.15 4.32
N PHE A 347 4.91 22.63 3.14
CA PHE A 347 3.55 22.19 2.80
C PHE A 347 3.56 21.04 1.79
N SER A 348 2.42 20.38 1.65
CA SER A 348 2.14 19.48 0.52
C SER A 348 0.70 19.65 0.06
N THR A 349 0.53 19.84 -1.25
CA THR A 349 -0.78 19.78 -1.92
C THR A 349 -0.79 18.62 -2.89
N ASN A 350 -1.91 17.91 -2.94
CA ASN A 350 -2.11 16.76 -3.81
C ASN A 350 -3.55 16.78 -4.33
N GLU A 351 -3.73 17.02 -5.62
CA GLU A 351 -5.01 17.04 -6.30
C GLU A 351 -5.09 15.90 -7.32
N GLN A 352 -6.19 15.16 -7.30
CA GLN A 352 -6.40 13.98 -8.13
C GLN A 352 -7.79 14.00 -8.76
N ILE A 353 -7.86 13.72 -10.06
CA ILE A 353 -9.09 13.49 -10.80
C ILE A 353 -9.04 12.09 -11.40
N LEU A 354 -10.05 11.29 -11.13
CA LEU A 354 -10.25 9.98 -11.75
C LEU A 354 -11.63 9.94 -12.39
N THR A 355 -11.68 9.66 -13.68
CA THR A 355 -12.94 9.46 -14.42
C THR A 355 -12.92 8.11 -15.11
N SER A 356 -14.03 7.38 -15.04
CA SER A 356 -14.18 6.10 -15.71
C SER A 356 -15.56 5.94 -16.35
N ALA A 357 -15.57 5.19 -17.46
CA ALA A 357 -16.75 4.67 -18.11
C ALA A 357 -16.59 3.15 -18.22
N ASP A 358 -17.40 2.42 -17.48
CA ASP A 358 -17.47 0.96 -17.50
C ASP A 358 -18.77 0.58 -18.21
N LEU A 359 -18.67 -0.07 -19.37
CA LEU A 359 -19.80 -0.38 -20.24
C LEU A 359 -19.80 -1.88 -20.50
N GLU A 360 -20.91 -2.54 -20.22
CA GLU A 360 -21.12 -3.96 -20.43
C GLU A 360 -22.29 -4.17 -21.38
N TYR A 361 -22.09 -5.00 -22.40
CA TYR A 361 -23.08 -5.31 -23.41
C TYR A 361 -23.19 -6.82 -23.60
N SER A 362 -24.39 -7.35 -23.35
CA SER A 362 -24.75 -8.74 -23.60
C SER A 362 -24.96 -8.94 -25.10
N LEU A 363 -23.96 -9.49 -25.79
CA LEU A 363 -24.05 -9.79 -27.23
C LEU A 363 -25.01 -10.97 -27.50
N SER A 364 -25.19 -11.82 -26.49
CA SER A 364 -26.08 -12.98 -26.43
C SER A 364 -26.15 -13.46 -24.97
N ASP A 365 -27.02 -14.42 -24.67
CA ASP A 365 -27.17 -15.02 -23.33
C ASP A 365 -25.86 -15.60 -22.74
N PHE A 366 -24.86 -15.88 -23.57
CA PHE A 366 -23.61 -16.56 -23.18
C PHE A 366 -22.34 -15.77 -23.56
N ILE A 367 -22.45 -14.55 -24.10
CA ILE A 367 -21.28 -13.71 -24.45
C ILE A 367 -21.53 -12.27 -24.00
N THR A 368 -20.61 -11.76 -23.17
CA THR A 368 -20.61 -10.37 -22.72
C THR A 368 -19.38 -9.66 -23.24
N LEU A 369 -19.56 -8.48 -23.83
CA LEU A 369 -18.49 -7.55 -24.18
C LEU A 369 -18.47 -6.43 -23.15
N SER A 370 -17.35 -6.26 -22.45
CA SER A 370 -17.15 -5.14 -21.54
C SER A 370 -16.03 -4.22 -22.02
N SER A 371 -16.20 -2.93 -21.73
CA SER A 371 -15.29 -1.85 -22.07
C SER A 371 -15.10 -0.96 -20.84
N ASN A 372 -13.85 -0.83 -20.39
CA ASN A 372 -13.48 0.13 -19.36
C ASN A 372 -12.59 1.20 -19.99
N THR A 373 -13.02 2.46 -19.94
CA THR A 373 -12.23 3.61 -20.41
C THR A 373 -12.07 4.58 -19.27
N SER A 374 -10.83 5.03 -19.01
CA SER A 374 -10.55 5.89 -17.87
C SER A 374 -9.49 6.94 -18.17
N TYR A 375 -9.61 8.07 -17.46
CA TYR A 375 -8.61 9.12 -17.42
C TYR A 375 -8.30 9.49 -15.97
N TYR A 376 -7.01 9.55 -15.66
CA TYR A 376 -6.48 9.89 -14.34
C TYR A 376 -5.50 11.06 -14.48
N ASP A 377 -5.70 12.11 -13.69
CA ASP A 377 -4.84 13.29 -13.56
C ASP A 377 -4.44 13.43 -12.10
N LEU A 378 -3.16 13.67 -11.87
CA LEU A 378 -2.56 13.88 -10.56
C LEU A 378 -1.62 15.07 -10.62
N LYS A 379 -1.81 16.00 -9.68
CA LYS A 379 -0.93 17.15 -9.47
C LYS A 379 -0.52 17.22 -8.02
N MET A 380 0.77 17.14 -7.76
CA MET A 380 1.35 17.33 -6.43
C MET A 380 2.37 18.46 -6.44
N ARG A 381 2.30 19.31 -5.41
CA ARG A 381 3.33 20.30 -5.08
C ARG A 381 3.74 20.12 -3.63
N SER A 382 5.02 20.20 -3.32
CA SER A 382 5.47 20.23 -1.93
C SER A 382 6.70 21.08 -1.72
N VAL A 383 6.84 21.55 -0.49
CA VAL A 383 8.06 22.13 0.07
C VAL A 383 8.37 21.30 1.30
N ASP A 384 9.48 20.58 1.25
CA ASP A 384 9.89 19.61 2.26
C ASP A 384 11.26 19.99 2.84
N THR A 385 11.50 19.56 4.07
CA THR A 385 12.83 19.51 4.69
C THR A 385 13.10 18.07 5.09
N VAL A 386 14.31 17.59 4.85
CA VAL A 386 14.74 16.26 5.28
C VAL A 386 15.60 16.31 6.55
N ALA A 387 15.89 17.52 7.05
CA ALA A 387 16.63 17.74 8.27
C ALA A 387 15.68 17.82 9.47
N SER A 388 15.85 16.95 10.47
CA SER A 388 15.14 17.01 11.76
C SER A 388 15.88 17.96 12.72
N ALA A 389 15.82 19.25 12.43
CA ALA A 389 16.64 20.28 13.06
C ALA A 389 15.83 21.54 13.42
N PRO A 390 16.28 22.40 14.34
CA PRO A 390 15.66 23.70 14.58
C PRO A 390 15.60 24.61 13.33
N TYR A 391 16.46 24.36 12.36
CA TYR A 391 16.53 25.06 11.09
C TYR A 391 16.69 24.07 9.92
N ALA A 392 16.12 24.39 8.76
CA ALA A 392 16.30 23.59 7.56
C ALA A 392 17.70 23.84 6.99
N LEU A 393 18.56 22.82 6.91
CA LEU A 393 19.82 22.91 6.17
C LEU A 393 19.61 22.59 4.71
N LEU A 394 19.04 21.42 4.46
CA LEU A 394 18.66 20.93 3.14
C LEU A 394 17.14 20.83 3.09
N GLY A 395 16.55 21.45 2.09
CA GLY A 395 15.18 21.15 1.75
C GLY A 395 15.01 20.98 0.25
N SER A 396 13.77 20.66 -0.12
CA SER A 396 13.41 20.42 -1.50
C SER A 396 12.08 21.05 -1.85
N THR A 397 11.94 21.49 -3.09
CA THR A 397 10.63 21.72 -3.70
C THR A 397 10.36 20.61 -4.70
N THR A 398 9.13 20.12 -4.73
CA THR A 398 8.73 19.05 -5.64
C THR A 398 7.52 19.52 -6.44
N ARG A 399 7.58 19.28 -7.76
CA ARG A 399 6.41 19.31 -8.63
C ARG A 399 6.33 17.97 -9.36
N TYR A 400 5.18 17.32 -9.21
CA TYR A 400 4.89 16.03 -9.82
C TYR A 400 3.53 16.12 -10.48
N ASP A 401 3.49 15.96 -11.81
CA ASP A 401 2.28 15.99 -12.62
C ASP A 401 2.20 14.68 -13.41
N ARG A 402 1.06 14.01 -13.38
CA ARG A 402 0.84 12.74 -14.08
C ARG A 402 -0.52 12.70 -14.74
N ASP A 403 -0.54 12.25 -15.97
CA ASP A 403 -1.74 12.01 -16.76
C ASP A 403 -1.70 10.59 -17.31
N ASP A 404 -2.79 9.84 -17.18
CA ASP A 404 -2.94 8.49 -17.71
C ASP A 404 -4.29 8.33 -18.39
N PHE A 405 -4.27 7.94 -19.67
CA PHE A 405 -5.43 7.43 -20.39
C PHE A 405 -5.32 5.91 -20.50
N GLN A 406 -6.38 5.20 -20.12
CA GLN A 406 -6.44 3.74 -20.22
C GLN A 406 -7.73 3.29 -20.91
N GLN A 407 -7.62 2.24 -21.72
CA GLN A 407 -8.76 1.58 -22.33
C GLN A 407 -8.55 0.06 -22.32
N GLU A 408 -9.57 -0.65 -21.85
CA GLU A 408 -9.60 -2.10 -21.85
C GLU A 408 -10.90 -2.60 -22.46
N LEU A 409 -10.78 -3.63 -23.31
CA LEU A 409 -11.91 -4.35 -23.88
C LEU A 409 -11.79 -5.81 -23.46
N ARG A 410 -12.88 -6.41 -22.98
CA ARG A 410 -12.94 -7.81 -22.59
C ARG A 410 -14.15 -8.49 -23.24
N LEU A 411 -13.94 -9.73 -23.65
CA LEU A 411 -14.98 -10.66 -24.08
C LEU A 411 -15.02 -11.78 -23.06
N ASN A 412 -16.14 -11.95 -22.39
CA ASN A 412 -16.39 -13.06 -21.48
C ASN A 412 -17.39 -14.03 -22.11
N THR A 413 -17.25 -15.32 -21.78
CA THR A 413 -18.16 -16.38 -22.22
C THR A 413 -18.71 -17.13 -21.02
N ASP A 414 -19.99 -17.49 -21.11
CA ASP A 414 -20.73 -18.23 -20.09
C ASP A 414 -21.66 -19.26 -20.75
N PHE A 415 -21.06 -20.21 -21.45
CA PHE A 415 -21.73 -21.34 -22.06
C PHE A 415 -22.08 -22.40 -21.01
N ASP A 416 -23.20 -23.12 -21.21
CA ASP A 416 -23.53 -24.38 -20.51
C ASP A 416 -22.54 -25.53 -20.76
N SER A 417 -21.47 -25.27 -21.51
CA SER A 417 -20.44 -26.25 -21.82
C SER A 417 -19.35 -26.24 -20.76
N ALA A 418 -18.63 -27.35 -20.64
CA ALA A 418 -17.46 -27.47 -19.79
C ALA A 418 -16.34 -26.44 -20.07
N VAL A 419 -16.38 -25.70 -21.18
CA VAL A 419 -15.35 -24.73 -21.56
C VAL A 419 -15.92 -23.31 -21.58
N ASN A 420 -15.30 -22.44 -20.80
CA ASN A 420 -15.55 -21.01 -20.78
C ASN A 420 -14.23 -20.24 -20.82
N GLY A 421 -14.28 -18.94 -21.06
CA GLY A 421 -13.08 -18.14 -21.20
C GLY A 421 -13.31 -16.63 -21.22
N LEU A 422 -12.21 -15.94 -20.94
CA LEU A 422 -12.09 -14.49 -20.93
C LEU A 422 -10.97 -14.11 -21.89
N PHE A 423 -11.20 -13.11 -22.74
CA PHE A 423 -10.19 -12.58 -23.65
C PHE A 423 -10.22 -11.06 -23.60
N GLY A 424 -9.06 -10.40 -23.70
CA GLY A 424 -9.04 -8.96 -23.66
C GLY A 424 -7.82 -8.33 -24.29
N VAL A 425 -7.99 -7.04 -24.58
CA VAL A 425 -6.95 -6.13 -25.05
C VAL A 425 -6.93 -4.89 -24.19
N TYR A 426 -5.74 -4.35 -23.97
CA TYR A 426 -5.52 -3.20 -23.11
C TYR A 426 -4.56 -2.22 -23.77
N TYR A 427 -4.85 -0.94 -23.60
CA TYR A 427 -4.02 0.17 -24.01
C TYR A 427 -3.89 1.19 -22.89
N GLN A 428 -2.67 1.67 -22.67
CA GLN A 428 -2.39 2.82 -21.80
C GLN A 428 -1.44 3.78 -22.50
N ASN A 429 -1.73 5.07 -22.36
CA ASN A 429 -0.81 6.14 -22.71
C ASN A 429 -0.76 7.13 -21.54
N GLY A 430 0.43 7.33 -21.00
CA GLY A 430 0.62 8.18 -19.83
C GLY A 430 1.81 9.10 -19.98
N THR A 431 1.72 10.27 -19.37
CA THR A 431 2.79 11.24 -19.27
C THR A 431 3.06 11.56 -17.81
N LEU A 432 4.33 11.63 -17.46
CA LEU A 432 4.79 12.02 -16.13
C LEU A 432 5.77 13.18 -16.28
N TYR A 433 5.54 14.24 -15.53
CA TYR A 433 6.50 15.31 -15.32
C TYR A 433 6.88 15.35 -13.85
N SER A 434 8.17 15.38 -13.56
CA SER A 434 8.68 15.51 -12.20
C SER A 434 9.83 16.49 -12.17
N THR A 435 9.84 17.39 -11.20
CA THR A 435 11.02 18.17 -10.84
C THR A 435 11.16 18.17 -9.32
N VAL A 436 12.39 17.98 -8.86
CA VAL A 436 12.73 18.05 -7.45
C VAL A 436 13.95 18.94 -7.32
N SER A 437 13.74 20.17 -6.87
CA SER A 437 14.81 21.13 -6.65
C SER A 437 15.35 20.97 -5.24
N ALA A 438 16.65 20.74 -5.11
CA ALA A 438 17.33 20.71 -3.81
C ALA A 438 17.95 22.08 -3.53
N TYR A 439 17.82 22.57 -2.29
CA TYR A 439 18.46 23.81 -1.87
C TYR A 439 19.18 23.63 -0.54
N LEU A 440 20.34 24.28 -0.42
CA LEU A 440 21.15 24.31 0.79
C LEU A 440 21.23 25.75 1.29
N GLN A 441 20.83 25.97 2.55
CA GLN A 441 20.86 27.31 3.14
C GLN A 441 22.26 27.93 3.10
N GLY A 442 22.33 29.22 2.75
CA GLY A 442 23.58 29.95 2.60
C GLY A 442 24.34 29.67 1.29
N VAL A 443 23.93 28.67 0.50
CA VAL A 443 24.50 28.34 -0.82
C VAL A 443 23.53 28.66 -1.96
N GLY A 444 22.25 28.30 -1.82
CA GLY A 444 21.22 28.45 -2.85
C GLY A 444 20.80 27.10 -3.46
N ASP A 445 20.22 27.13 -4.66
CA ASP A 445 19.81 25.93 -5.39
C ASP A 445 21.03 25.07 -5.72
N LEU A 446 20.99 23.80 -5.33
CA LEU A 446 22.05 22.84 -5.63
C LEU A 446 21.83 22.17 -6.98
N ALA A 447 20.60 21.75 -7.27
CA ALA A 447 20.22 21.10 -8.52
C ALA A 447 18.70 21.20 -8.73
N THR A 448 18.28 21.43 -9.97
CA THR A 448 16.88 21.56 -10.39
C THR A 448 16.57 20.68 -11.61
N PRO A 449 16.69 19.34 -11.50
CA PRO A 449 16.36 18.46 -12.61
C PRO A 449 14.88 18.50 -12.96
N GLU A 450 14.59 18.51 -14.25
CA GLU A 450 13.26 18.31 -14.81
C GLU A 450 13.23 17.02 -15.62
N TYR A 451 12.21 16.20 -15.37
CA TYR A 451 12.01 14.90 -15.99
C TYR A 451 10.67 14.88 -16.71
N TRP A 452 10.69 14.46 -17.98
CA TRP A 452 9.48 14.12 -18.73
C TRP A 452 9.56 12.66 -19.16
N VAL A 453 8.60 11.85 -18.73
CA VAL A 453 8.49 10.44 -19.09
C VAL A 453 7.19 10.22 -19.86
N ASP A 454 7.32 9.81 -21.12
CA ASP A 454 6.20 9.39 -21.96
C ASP A 454 6.13 7.86 -22.00
N SER A 455 5.02 7.28 -21.57
CA SER A 455 4.82 5.83 -21.50
C SER A 455 3.67 5.36 -22.39
N ARG A 456 3.87 4.24 -23.08
CA ARG A 456 2.85 3.55 -23.87
C ARG A 456 2.88 2.06 -23.59
N THR A 457 1.74 1.47 -23.32
CA THR A 457 1.60 0.04 -23.06
C THR A 457 0.48 -0.54 -23.90
N TYR A 458 0.77 -1.66 -24.56
CA TYR A 458 -0.22 -2.51 -25.21
C TYR A 458 -0.22 -3.87 -24.53
N SER A 459 -1.39 -4.49 -24.39
CA SER A 459 -1.45 -5.88 -23.94
C SER A 459 -2.57 -6.65 -24.61
N ILE A 460 -2.33 -7.94 -24.76
CA ILE A 460 -3.35 -8.94 -25.10
C ILE A 460 -3.32 -10.01 -24.02
N PHE A 461 -4.49 -10.45 -23.58
CA PHE A 461 -4.60 -11.42 -22.50
C PHE A 461 -5.80 -12.33 -22.71
N GLY A 462 -5.77 -13.47 -22.05
CA GLY A 462 -6.92 -14.32 -21.95
C GLY A 462 -6.69 -15.53 -21.06
N GLN A 463 -7.78 -16.23 -20.81
CA GLN A 463 -7.86 -17.40 -19.96
C GLN A 463 -8.96 -18.31 -20.48
N ILE A 464 -8.69 -19.61 -20.42
CA ILE A 464 -9.67 -20.66 -20.69
C ILE A 464 -9.84 -21.46 -19.41
N ASN A 465 -11.08 -21.70 -19.04
CA ASN A 465 -11.52 -22.53 -17.92
C ASN A 465 -12.11 -23.81 -18.51
N TYR A 466 -11.69 -24.96 -17.98
CA TYR A 466 -12.25 -26.25 -18.34
C TYR A 466 -12.70 -26.99 -17.09
N GLN A 467 -14.00 -27.25 -17.00
CA GLN A 467 -14.64 -28.01 -15.94
C GLN A 467 -14.79 -29.48 -16.33
N PHE A 468 -14.50 -30.40 -15.41
CA PHE A 468 -14.56 -31.84 -15.67
C PHE A 468 -14.83 -32.64 -14.39
N TRP A 469 -15.16 -33.92 -14.56
CA TRP A 469 -15.60 -34.82 -13.49
C TRP A 469 -16.77 -34.23 -12.69
N ASP A 470 -17.91 -34.10 -13.37
CA ASP A 470 -19.16 -33.57 -12.81
C ASP A 470 -18.97 -32.17 -12.17
N GLU A 471 -18.23 -31.30 -12.87
CA GLU A 471 -17.91 -29.91 -12.47
C GLU A 471 -17.11 -29.74 -11.18
N GLN A 472 -16.74 -30.85 -10.53
CA GLN A 472 -15.95 -30.82 -9.30
C GLN A 472 -14.52 -30.32 -9.53
N PHE A 473 -13.98 -30.48 -10.74
CA PHE A 473 -12.64 -29.99 -11.06
C PHE A 473 -12.70 -28.92 -12.13
N GLU A 474 -11.92 -27.87 -11.92
CA GLU A 474 -11.72 -26.81 -12.90
C GLU A 474 -10.22 -26.60 -13.09
N ILE A 475 -9.78 -26.62 -14.35
CA ILE A 475 -8.45 -26.14 -14.72
C ILE A 475 -8.59 -24.84 -15.49
N SER A 476 -7.95 -23.78 -15.00
CA SER A 476 -7.83 -22.51 -15.69
C SER A 476 -6.42 -22.34 -16.21
N ALA A 477 -6.27 -22.01 -17.48
CA ALA A 477 -4.98 -21.67 -18.07
C ALA A 477 -5.11 -20.35 -18.84
N GLY A 478 -4.26 -19.40 -18.49
CA GLY A 478 -4.27 -18.07 -19.07
C GLY A 478 -2.89 -17.43 -19.13
N GLY A 479 -2.83 -16.28 -19.79
CA GLY A 479 -1.62 -15.49 -19.85
C GLY A 479 -1.86 -14.11 -20.42
N ARG A 480 -0.99 -13.18 -20.06
CA ARG A 480 -0.96 -11.82 -20.60
C ARG A 480 0.38 -11.56 -21.27
N PHE A 481 0.34 -11.07 -22.50
CA PHE A 481 1.49 -10.50 -23.17
C PHE A 481 1.39 -8.98 -23.14
N SER A 482 2.44 -8.32 -22.68
CA SER A 482 2.52 -6.87 -22.57
C SER A 482 3.76 -6.34 -23.27
N ASP A 483 3.59 -5.29 -24.07
CA ASP A 483 4.65 -4.53 -24.73
C ASP A 483 4.57 -3.09 -24.25
N GLU A 484 5.62 -2.61 -23.59
CA GLU A 484 5.68 -1.29 -22.97
C GLU A 484 6.95 -0.55 -23.38
N LYS A 485 6.78 0.72 -23.77
CA LYS A 485 7.87 1.64 -24.10
C LYS A 485 7.75 2.89 -23.25
N LYS A 486 8.86 3.29 -22.62
CA LYS A 486 8.99 4.53 -21.84
C LYS A 486 10.14 5.35 -22.42
N ASN A 487 9.87 6.61 -22.73
CA ASN A 487 10.88 7.55 -23.22
C ASN A 487 11.10 8.63 -22.17
N LEU A 488 12.34 8.86 -21.80
CA LEU A 488 12.75 9.89 -20.86
C LEU A 488 13.34 11.07 -21.62
N ARG A 489 12.99 12.27 -21.18
CA ARG A 489 13.70 13.51 -21.45
C ARG A 489 14.08 14.13 -20.12
N VAL A 490 15.31 14.57 -20.00
CA VAL A 490 15.84 15.21 -18.79
C VAL A 490 16.44 16.56 -19.17
N LEU A 491 16.11 17.58 -18.40
CA LEU A 491 16.86 18.82 -18.33
C LEU A 491 17.50 18.87 -16.95
N PHE A 492 18.82 18.96 -16.90
CA PHE A 492 19.57 19.10 -15.66
C PHE A 492 20.22 20.49 -15.59
N GLN A 493 20.00 21.17 -14.48
CA GLN A 493 20.59 22.46 -14.15
C GLN A 493 21.13 22.37 -12.71
N ASP A 494 22.37 22.83 -12.48
CA ASP A 494 22.96 22.97 -11.16
C ASP A 494 23.70 24.31 -11.03
N ALA A 495 24.17 24.64 -9.83
CA ALA A 495 24.86 25.90 -9.55
C ALA A 495 26.26 26.03 -10.19
N PHE A 496 26.79 24.96 -10.82
CA PHE A 496 28.20 24.84 -11.18
C PHE A 496 28.46 24.45 -12.66
N ILE A 497 27.44 24.06 -13.43
CA ILE A 497 27.51 23.52 -14.80
C ILE A 497 26.45 24.19 -15.71
N GLU A 498 26.72 24.25 -17.02
CA GLU A 498 25.78 24.69 -18.07
C GLU A 498 24.62 23.68 -18.25
N GLU A 499 23.42 24.14 -18.63
CA GLU A 499 22.23 23.30 -18.85
C GLU A 499 22.53 22.08 -19.73
N GLN A 500 22.12 20.90 -19.26
CA GLN A 500 22.30 19.65 -20.00
C GLN A 500 20.98 18.97 -20.32
N PHE A 501 20.82 18.58 -21.58
CA PHE A 501 19.67 17.82 -22.07
C PHE A 501 20.08 16.38 -22.38
N THR A 502 19.38 15.43 -21.79
CA THR A 502 19.58 13.99 -22.03
C THR A 502 18.25 13.33 -22.39
N THR A 503 18.30 12.31 -23.25
CA THR A 503 17.15 11.47 -23.57
C THR A 503 17.53 10.01 -23.47
N ASP A 504 16.61 9.18 -23.00
CA ASP A 504 16.82 7.74 -22.89
C ASP A 504 15.51 6.98 -23.16
N GLU A 505 15.59 5.68 -23.42
CA GLU A 505 14.46 4.83 -23.74
C GLU A 505 14.58 3.45 -23.10
N VAL A 506 13.50 3.01 -22.45
CA VAL A 506 13.34 1.64 -21.94
C VAL A 506 12.23 0.96 -22.69
N HIS A 507 12.52 -0.24 -23.20
CA HIS A 507 11.55 -1.10 -23.87
C HIS A 507 11.44 -2.44 -23.14
N SER A 508 10.22 -2.85 -22.84
CA SER A 508 9.91 -4.06 -22.09
C SER A 508 8.88 -4.92 -22.81
N LYS A 509 9.16 -6.22 -22.91
CA LYS A 509 8.22 -7.24 -23.38
C LYS A 509 8.10 -8.33 -22.35
N ARG A 510 6.88 -8.60 -21.89
CA ARG A 510 6.62 -9.48 -20.76
C ARG A 510 5.51 -10.46 -21.10
N PHE A 511 5.69 -11.71 -20.66
CA PHE A 511 4.66 -12.73 -20.70
C PHE A 511 4.42 -13.25 -19.29
N SER A 512 3.17 -13.13 -18.83
CA SER A 512 2.73 -13.45 -17.47
C SER A 512 1.70 -14.58 -17.52
N PRO A 513 2.14 -15.86 -17.52
CA PRO A 513 1.24 -17.00 -17.45
C PRO A 513 0.62 -17.20 -16.06
N GLU A 514 -0.58 -17.77 -16.05
CA GLU A 514 -1.29 -18.22 -14.86
C GLU A 514 -1.95 -19.56 -15.14
N ILE A 515 -1.73 -20.53 -14.24
CA ILE A 515 -2.40 -21.83 -14.27
C ILE A 515 -3.00 -22.07 -12.90
N VAL A 516 -4.27 -22.46 -12.88
CA VAL A 516 -5.03 -22.76 -11.68
C VAL A 516 -5.66 -24.14 -11.82
N LEU A 517 -5.57 -24.94 -10.77
CA LEU A 517 -6.36 -26.15 -10.60
C LEU A 517 -7.20 -25.98 -9.34
N SER A 518 -8.52 -26.10 -9.49
CA SER A 518 -9.49 -26.02 -8.40
C SER A 518 -10.25 -27.34 -8.30
N TYR A 519 -10.52 -27.77 -7.07
CA TYR A 519 -11.32 -28.94 -6.72
C TYR A 519 -12.40 -28.53 -5.73
N ARG A 520 -13.65 -28.72 -6.12
CA ARG A 520 -14.88 -28.40 -5.39
C ARG A 520 -15.66 -29.69 -5.16
N PRO A 521 -15.35 -30.44 -4.08
CA PRO A 521 -16.08 -31.68 -3.77
C PRO A 521 -17.55 -31.45 -3.42
N ASP A 522 -17.87 -30.24 -2.95
CA ASP A 522 -19.19 -29.78 -2.52
C ASP A 522 -19.28 -28.25 -2.73
N SER A 523 -20.45 -27.66 -2.49
CA SER A 523 -20.70 -26.23 -2.69
C SER A 523 -20.00 -25.31 -1.69
N VAL A 524 -19.47 -25.85 -0.59
CA VAL A 524 -18.88 -25.05 0.49
C VAL A 524 -17.38 -25.17 0.59
N THR A 525 -16.75 -26.08 -0.15
CA THR A 525 -15.32 -26.41 -0.08
C THR A 525 -14.65 -26.20 -1.42
N ASN A 526 -13.54 -25.46 -1.42
CA ASN A 526 -12.70 -25.23 -2.58
C ASN A 526 -11.23 -25.47 -2.21
N VAL A 527 -10.61 -26.44 -2.86
CA VAL A 527 -9.16 -26.72 -2.75
C VAL A 527 -8.51 -26.28 -4.05
N PHE A 528 -7.47 -25.46 -3.96
CA PHE A 528 -6.85 -24.91 -5.15
C PHE A 528 -5.32 -25.00 -5.11
N LEU A 529 -4.73 -25.01 -6.30
CA LEU A 529 -3.31 -24.85 -6.55
C LEU A 529 -3.13 -23.91 -7.74
N THR A 530 -2.29 -22.90 -7.58
CA THR A 530 -1.98 -21.91 -8.60
C THR A 530 -0.48 -21.84 -8.86
N TYR A 531 -0.13 -21.59 -10.11
CA TYR A 531 1.18 -21.11 -10.53
C TYR A 531 0.98 -19.76 -11.22
N LYS A 532 1.73 -18.75 -10.80
CA LYS A 532 1.61 -17.39 -11.35
C LYS A 532 2.99 -16.80 -11.60
N LYS A 533 3.10 -16.06 -12.70
CA LYS A 533 4.22 -15.16 -12.97
C LYS A 533 3.70 -13.74 -13.10
N GLY A 534 4.33 -12.82 -12.39
CA GLY A 534 4.09 -11.39 -12.50
C GLY A 534 5.36 -10.61 -12.73
N SER A 535 5.18 -9.33 -13.00
CA SER A 535 6.28 -8.44 -13.31
C SER A 535 5.96 -7.00 -12.94
N LYS A 536 6.99 -6.27 -12.53
CA LYS A 536 6.95 -4.84 -12.31
C LYS A 536 7.86 -4.18 -13.35
N SER A 537 7.37 -3.09 -13.93
CA SER A 537 8.01 -2.51 -15.10
C SER A 537 9.35 -1.86 -14.80
N GLY A 538 10.26 -1.93 -15.77
CA GLY A 538 11.44 -1.08 -15.81
C GLY A 538 11.10 0.40 -15.98
N GLY A 539 12.08 1.26 -15.78
CA GLY A 539 11.89 2.69 -15.76
C GLY A 539 13.20 3.45 -15.58
N PHE A 540 13.09 4.65 -15.00
CA PHE A 540 14.20 5.57 -14.84
C PHE A 540 14.26 6.08 -13.39
N THR A 541 15.46 6.31 -12.89
CA THR A 541 15.65 7.00 -11.62
C THR A 541 15.37 8.50 -11.80
N LEU A 542 14.44 9.06 -11.01
CA LEU A 542 14.01 10.47 -11.10
C LEU A 542 14.35 11.31 -9.85
N ALA A 543 15.40 10.95 -9.09
CA ALA A 543 15.70 11.55 -7.79
C ALA A 543 17.21 11.70 -7.54
N SER A 544 17.86 12.69 -8.15
CA SER A 544 19.22 13.11 -7.76
C SER A 544 19.19 14.53 -7.21
N LEU A 545 19.50 14.70 -5.92
CA LEU A 545 19.45 15.99 -5.22
C LEU A 545 20.81 16.71 -5.15
N LEU A 546 21.94 16.05 -5.48
CA LEU A 546 23.27 16.55 -5.08
C LEU A 546 24.38 16.44 -6.13
N SER A 547 24.16 15.78 -7.26
CA SER A 547 25.14 15.69 -8.35
C SER A 547 24.45 15.42 -9.68
N ASN A 548 25.05 15.86 -10.78
CA ASN A 548 24.67 15.50 -12.15
C ASN A 548 25.03 14.02 -12.40
N PRO A 549 24.06 13.09 -12.38
CA PRO A 549 24.32 11.69 -12.72
C PRO A 549 24.77 11.53 -14.19
N TYR A 550 24.38 12.45 -15.07
CA TYR A 550 24.15 12.17 -16.49
C TYR A 550 25.41 12.21 -17.36
N VAL A 551 26.59 12.51 -16.81
CA VAL A 551 27.86 12.30 -17.51
C VAL A 551 28.34 10.86 -17.29
N GLY A 552 27.79 9.95 -18.09
CA GLY A 552 28.29 8.56 -18.20
C GLY A 552 27.65 7.54 -17.26
N THR A 553 26.55 7.86 -16.57
CA THR A 553 25.77 6.86 -15.80
C THR A 553 24.47 6.49 -16.52
N ASP A 554 24.21 5.19 -16.63
CA ASP A 554 22.90 4.66 -17.03
C ASP A 554 21.94 4.89 -15.86
N ILE A 555 20.83 5.60 -16.04
CA ILE A 555 19.82 5.83 -14.99
C ILE A 555 18.54 5.01 -15.20
N SER A 556 18.56 4.14 -16.22
CA SER A 556 17.51 3.18 -16.47
C SER A 556 17.63 1.96 -15.55
N PHE A 557 16.52 1.24 -15.42
CA PHE A 557 16.48 -0.08 -14.80
C PHE A 557 15.45 -0.96 -15.52
N SER A 558 15.71 -2.26 -15.50
CA SER A 558 14.95 -3.30 -16.17
C SER A 558 13.76 -3.81 -15.33
N ASP A 559 12.97 -4.71 -15.92
CA ASP A 559 11.82 -5.30 -15.26
C ASP A 559 12.21 -6.20 -14.08
N GLU A 560 11.46 -6.11 -12.99
CA GLU A 560 11.47 -7.08 -11.90
C GLU A 560 10.47 -8.21 -12.19
N LYS A 561 10.84 -9.45 -11.82
CA LYS A 561 10.04 -10.65 -12.08
C LYS A 561 9.70 -11.36 -10.77
N ALA A 562 8.46 -11.81 -10.66
CA ALA A 562 7.98 -12.63 -9.54
C ALA A 562 7.35 -13.91 -10.10
N GLU A 563 7.73 -15.07 -9.59
CA GLU A 563 7.09 -16.33 -9.97
C GLU A 563 7.01 -17.31 -8.81
N GLY A 564 5.96 -18.13 -8.81
CA GLY A 564 5.75 -19.04 -7.69
C GLY A 564 4.42 -19.75 -7.69
N PHE A 565 4.19 -20.45 -6.58
CA PHE A 565 3.04 -21.30 -6.36
C PHE A 565 2.28 -20.89 -5.10
N GLU A 566 0.96 -21.00 -5.14
CA GLU A 566 0.10 -20.94 -3.96
C GLU A 566 -0.88 -22.09 -3.99
N GLY A 567 -1.18 -22.67 -2.85
CA GLY A 567 -2.22 -23.69 -2.75
C GLY A 567 -2.87 -23.67 -1.39
N GLY A 568 -4.17 -23.93 -1.36
CA GLY A 568 -4.94 -23.79 -0.14
C GLY A 568 -6.30 -24.47 -0.20
N ILE A 569 -6.99 -24.40 0.92
CA ILE A 569 -8.37 -24.83 1.10
C ILE A 569 -9.18 -23.66 1.65
N LYS A 570 -10.37 -23.47 1.12
CA LYS A 570 -11.41 -22.58 1.63
C LYS A 570 -12.62 -23.44 1.93
N THR A 571 -13.20 -23.34 3.12
CA THR A 571 -14.38 -24.14 3.45
C THR A 571 -15.28 -23.49 4.50
N VAL A 572 -16.53 -23.91 4.52
CA VAL A 572 -17.50 -23.58 5.56
C VAL A 572 -17.88 -24.85 6.33
N VAL A 573 -17.77 -24.79 7.65
CA VAL A 573 -18.02 -25.90 8.57
C VAL A 573 -18.96 -25.46 9.71
N LEU A 574 -19.31 -26.38 10.60
CA LEU A 574 -20.24 -26.13 11.72
C LEU A 574 -21.60 -25.59 11.24
N ASP A 575 -22.16 -26.22 10.21
CA ASP A 575 -23.46 -25.85 9.62
C ASP A 575 -23.56 -24.38 9.18
N GLY A 576 -22.45 -23.78 8.75
CA GLY A 576 -22.40 -22.37 8.32
C GLY A 576 -21.80 -21.42 9.36
N ASP A 577 -21.64 -21.85 10.61
CA ASP A 577 -21.22 -20.96 11.69
C ASP A 577 -19.73 -20.59 11.62
N LEU A 578 -18.87 -21.44 11.03
CA LEU A 578 -17.44 -21.20 10.90
C LEU A 578 -17.00 -21.32 9.44
N ARG A 579 -16.47 -20.23 8.91
CA ARG A 579 -15.71 -20.22 7.67
C ARG A 579 -14.22 -20.14 7.96
N PHE A 580 -13.41 -20.88 7.24
CA PHE A 580 -11.96 -20.69 7.28
C PHE A 580 -11.29 -20.93 5.93
N ASP A 581 -10.09 -20.38 5.82
CA ASP A 581 -9.19 -20.60 4.72
C ASP A 581 -7.76 -20.82 5.24
N LEU A 582 -7.04 -21.73 4.60
CA LEU A 582 -5.65 -22.06 4.90
C LEU A 582 -4.89 -22.14 3.59
N THR A 583 -3.89 -21.29 3.41
CA THR A 583 -3.11 -21.20 2.17
C THR A 583 -1.62 -21.21 2.45
N GLY A 584 -0.88 -22.06 1.73
CA GLY A 584 0.58 -22.01 1.65
C GLY A 584 1.01 -21.30 0.36
N TYR A 585 2.09 -20.52 0.43
CA TYR A 585 2.63 -19.80 -0.72
C TYR A 585 4.15 -19.85 -0.75
N ARG A 586 4.72 -19.76 -1.96
CA ARG A 586 6.14 -19.59 -2.21
C ARG A 586 6.38 -18.83 -3.50
N TYR A 587 7.13 -17.73 -3.42
CA TYR A 587 7.52 -16.90 -4.55
C TYR A 587 9.01 -16.60 -4.53
N ASP A 588 9.60 -16.63 -5.72
CA ASP A 588 10.94 -16.15 -6.01
C ASP A 588 10.84 -14.84 -6.80
N TYR A 589 11.65 -13.87 -6.40
CA TYR A 589 11.77 -12.55 -7.02
C TYR A 589 13.17 -12.42 -7.60
N ASP A 590 13.24 -12.17 -8.91
CA ASP A 590 14.47 -11.92 -9.64
C ASP A 590 14.49 -10.48 -10.15
N ASP A 591 15.69 -9.91 -10.28
CA ASP A 591 15.89 -8.53 -10.71
C ASP A 591 15.11 -7.52 -9.84
N LEU A 592 15.08 -7.72 -8.51
CA LEU A 592 14.34 -6.87 -7.58
C LEU A 592 14.85 -5.42 -7.64
N GLN A 593 13.91 -4.48 -7.83
CA GLN A 593 14.20 -3.07 -7.93
C GLN A 593 14.38 -2.43 -6.55
N VAL A 594 15.62 -2.12 -6.17
CA VAL A 594 16.00 -1.53 -4.88
C VAL A 594 16.68 -0.18 -5.08
N THR A 595 16.53 0.73 -4.10
CA THR A 595 17.25 2.01 -4.12
C THR A 595 18.68 1.81 -3.66
N VAL A 596 19.65 2.10 -4.53
CA VAL A 596 21.09 1.98 -4.27
C VAL A 596 21.71 3.38 -4.33
N TYR A 597 22.64 3.65 -3.40
CA TYR A 597 23.50 4.83 -3.46
C TYR A 597 24.84 4.46 -4.11
N ASP A 598 25.23 5.17 -5.16
CA ASP A 598 26.54 5.06 -5.78
C ASP A 598 27.48 6.14 -5.22
N PRO A 599 28.50 5.77 -4.42
CA PRO A 599 29.41 6.74 -3.81
C PRO A 599 30.37 7.37 -4.81
N THR A 600 30.55 6.77 -6.00
CA THR A 600 31.44 7.30 -7.06
C THR A 600 30.82 8.52 -7.72
N THR A 601 29.51 8.47 -7.94
CA THR A 601 28.74 9.53 -8.61
C THR A 601 27.91 10.35 -7.63
N ALA A 602 27.83 9.92 -6.36
CA ALA A 602 27.01 10.47 -5.29
C ALA A 602 25.49 10.46 -5.59
N VAL A 603 25.02 9.50 -6.40
CA VAL A 603 23.63 9.40 -6.86
C VAL A 603 22.91 8.27 -6.13
N ALA A 604 21.71 8.55 -5.61
CA ALA A 604 20.78 7.52 -5.14
C ALA A 604 19.77 7.20 -6.26
N GLY A 605 19.54 5.93 -6.56
CA GLY A 605 18.64 5.54 -7.64
C GLY A 605 18.15 4.10 -7.57
N THR A 606 17.07 3.81 -8.29
CA THR A 606 16.52 2.45 -8.40
C THR A 606 17.38 1.60 -9.33
N ARG A 607 17.76 0.40 -8.88
CA ARG A 607 18.52 -0.60 -9.65
C ARG A 607 17.96 -2.00 -9.45
N ASN A 608 18.08 -2.86 -10.47
CA ASN A 608 17.89 -4.30 -10.30
C ASN A 608 19.17 -4.90 -9.72
N ALA A 609 19.23 -5.04 -8.40
CA ALA A 609 20.46 -5.44 -7.71
C ALA A 609 20.29 -6.63 -6.76
N ALA A 610 19.05 -7.06 -6.52
CA ALA A 610 18.74 -8.07 -5.51
C ALA A 610 17.86 -9.19 -6.07
N THR A 611 17.97 -10.36 -5.47
CA THR A 611 16.96 -11.43 -5.58
C THR A 611 16.39 -11.73 -4.21
N ALA A 612 15.13 -12.17 -4.15
CA ALA A 612 14.47 -12.47 -2.88
C ALA A 612 13.61 -13.73 -2.96
N ARG A 613 13.39 -14.36 -1.81
CA ARG A 613 12.49 -15.50 -1.68
C ARG A 613 11.54 -15.29 -0.52
N ILE A 614 10.29 -15.60 -0.78
CA ILE A 614 9.19 -15.45 0.17
C ILE A 614 8.44 -16.77 0.22
N TYR A 615 8.21 -17.31 1.41
CA TYR A 615 7.33 -18.45 1.59
C TYR A 615 6.63 -18.39 2.94
N GLY A 616 5.45 -18.98 3.02
CA GLY A 616 4.66 -18.87 4.23
C GLY A 616 3.36 -19.65 4.20
N VAL A 617 2.64 -19.54 5.31
CA VAL A 617 1.31 -20.09 5.50
C VAL A 617 0.43 -19.00 6.10
N GLN A 618 -0.75 -18.81 5.53
CA GLN A 618 -1.77 -17.91 6.04
C GLN A 618 -3.03 -18.70 6.38
N PHE A 619 -3.61 -18.39 7.54
CA PHE A 619 -4.87 -18.92 8.02
C PHE A 619 -5.82 -17.75 8.31
N ASN A 620 -7.02 -17.78 7.75
CA ASN A 620 -8.09 -16.87 8.17
C ASN A 620 -9.32 -17.67 8.58
N ALA A 621 -10.07 -17.15 9.54
CA ALA A 621 -11.31 -17.73 10.01
C ALA A 621 -12.31 -16.64 10.38
N ASN A 622 -13.59 -16.92 10.18
CA ASN A 622 -14.69 -16.12 10.68
C ASN A 622 -15.73 -17.04 11.31
N TYR A 623 -16.02 -16.80 12.58
CA TYR A 623 -17.02 -17.51 13.36
C TYR A 623 -18.20 -16.57 13.65
N SER A 624 -19.38 -16.93 13.17
CA SER A 624 -20.64 -16.19 13.34
C SER A 624 -21.76 -17.18 13.66
N PRO A 625 -21.86 -17.64 14.92
CA PRO A 625 -22.79 -18.69 15.29
C PRO A 625 -24.23 -18.21 15.27
N ARG A 626 -25.12 -18.97 14.62
CA ARG A 626 -26.56 -18.69 14.60
C ARG A 626 -27.20 -18.74 15.99
N SER A 627 -26.59 -19.45 16.94
CA SER A 627 -27.04 -19.48 18.34
C SER A 627 -26.82 -18.16 19.10
N ILE A 628 -25.99 -17.24 18.56
CA ILE A 628 -25.73 -15.92 19.14
C ILE A 628 -25.83 -14.87 18.02
N PRO A 629 -27.05 -14.51 17.59
CA PRO A 629 -27.25 -13.50 16.54
C PRO A 629 -26.52 -12.20 16.85
N GLY A 630 -25.91 -11.59 15.83
CA GLY A 630 -25.13 -10.36 15.96
C GLY A 630 -23.69 -10.55 16.44
N PHE A 631 -23.27 -11.76 16.86
CA PHE A 631 -21.87 -12.04 17.23
C PHE A 631 -21.02 -12.44 16.01
N ASN A 632 -19.84 -11.84 15.91
CA ASN A 632 -18.82 -12.18 14.91
C ASN A 632 -17.44 -12.26 15.60
N LEU A 633 -16.64 -13.26 15.22
CA LEU A 633 -15.25 -13.39 15.61
C LEU A 633 -14.42 -13.74 14.38
N GLY A 634 -13.64 -12.80 13.89
CA GLY A 634 -12.64 -13.03 12.85
C GLY A 634 -11.25 -13.24 13.45
N ALA A 635 -10.47 -14.12 12.84
CA ALA A 635 -9.04 -14.27 13.13
C ALA A 635 -8.28 -14.44 11.81
N SER A 636 -7.10 -13.84 11.73
CA SER A 636 -6.22 -13.90 10.57
C SER A 636 -4.78 -14.02 11.07
N VAL A 637 -4.03 -15.02 10.62
CA VAL A 637 -2.64 -15.26 11.03
C VAL A 637 -1.81 -15.61 9.81
N ASN A 638 -0.65 -14.98 9.68
CA ASN A 638 0.34 -15.26 8.66
C ASN A 638 1.69 -15.57 9.31
N TYR A 639 2.26 -16.72 8.96
CA TYR A 639 3.69 -16.97 9.07
C TYR A 639 4.32 -16.75 7.69
N GLY A 640 5.24 -15.80 7.55
CA GLY A 640 5.84 -15.44 6.27
C GLY A 640 7.32 -15.17 6.39
N HIS A 641 8.15 -15.98 5.74
CA HIS A 641 9.59 -15.83 5.74
C HIS A 641 10.05 -15.22 4.42
N ALA A 642 10.42 -13.93 4.46
CA ALA A 642 10.87 -13.15 3.31
C ALA A 642 12.32 -12.70 3.51
N ARG A 643 13.25 -13.18 2.69
CA ARG A 643 14.69 -12.87 2.78
C ARG A 643 15.29 -12.59 1.41
N PHE A 644 16.33 -11.75 1.38
CA PHE A 644 17.21 -11.65 0.21
C PHE A 644 17.89 -13.01 -0.03
N ARG A 645 18.02 -13.40 -1.30
CA ARG A 645 18.82 -14.57 -1.67
C ARG A 645 20.24 -14.15 -2.01
N ASP A 646 20.39 -13.15 -2.87
CA ASP A 646 21.65 -12.54 -3.25
C ASP A 646 21.45 -11.02 -3.30
N TYR A 647 22.21 -10.25 -2.51
CA TYR A 647 22.20 -8.79 -2.57
C TYR A 647 23.45 -8.15 -1.96
N PHE A 648 24.25 -7.48 -2.79
CA PHE A 648 25.33 -6.59 -2.34
C PHE A 648 24.79 -5.16 -2.26
N ALA A 649 24.52 -4.70 -1.04
CA ALA A 649 23.98 -3.37 -0.77
C ALA A 649 25.10 -2.37 -0.50
N GLY A 650 24.83 -1.08 -0.71
CA GLY A 650 25.71 -0.03 -0.21
C GLY A 650 25.85 -0.09 1.31
N CYS A 651 27.04 0.21 1.81
CA CYS A 651 27.27 0.29 3.26
C CYS A 651 26.47 1.43 3.87
N TYR A 652 25.92 1.21 5.06
CA TYR A 652 25.28 2.29 5.80
C TYR A 652 26.32 3.31 6.31
N VAL A 653 25.86 4.52 6.60
CA VAL A 653 26.68 5.60 7.13
C VAL A 653 27.31 5.17 8.45
N GLY A 654 28.64 5.16 8.51
CA GLY A 654 29.39 4.73 9.69
C GLY A 654 29.63 3.23 9.80
N GLN A 655 29.29 2.42 8.80
CA GLN A 655 29.61 0.99 8.81
C GLN A 655 31.10 0.78 8.57
N THR A 656 31.79 0.13 9.50
CA THR A 656 33.22 -0.20 9.36
C THR A 656 33.42 -1.52 8.62
N GLN A 657 34.67 -1.82 8.22
CA GLN A 657 34.99 -3.15 7.68
C GLN A 657 34.74 -4.27 8.71
N SER A 658 34.97 -4.00 9.99
CA SER A 658 34.64 -4.96 11.05
C SER A 658 33.14 -5.19 11.23
N ASP A 659 32.30 -4.25 10.79
CA ASP A 659 30.84 -4.37 10.79
C ASP A 659 30.29 -5.00 9.49
N GLY A 660 31.16 -5.49 8.59
CA GLY A 660 30.77 -6.19 7.37
C GLY A 660 30.72 -5.35 6.09
N CYS A 661 31.11 -4.07 6.14
CA CYS A 661 31.36 -3.28 4.93
C CYS A 661 32.72 -3.67 4.33
N VAL A 662 32.77 -4.74 3.54
CA VAL A 662 34.05 -5.35 3.10
C VAL A 662 34.15 -5.56 1.58
N TYR A 663 33.17 -5.06 0.82
CA TYR A 663 33.14 -5.22 -0.63
C TYR A 663 33.36 -3.88 -1.35
N GLY A 664 34.07 -3.95 -2.49
CA GLY A 664 34.27 -2.85 -3.41
C GLY A 664 33.07 -2.65 -4.35
N PRO A 665 33.11 -1.65 -5.24
CA PRO A 665 32.00 -1.33 -6.13
C PRO A 665 31.61 -2.47 -7.09
N ALA A 666 32.53 -3.39 -7.40
CA ALA A 666 32.29 -4.53 -8.28
C ALA A 666 31.95 -5.82 -7.52
N GLY A 667 31.64 -5.74 -6.21
CA GLY A 667 31.31 -6.89 -5.36
C GLY A 667 32.50 -7.76 -4.97
N GLU A 668 33.73 -7.25 -5.14
CA GLU A 668 34.97 -7.90 -4.76
C GLU A 668 35.33 -7.62 -3.29
N LEU A 669 35.94 -8.57 -2.60
CA LEU A 669 36.47 -8.31 -1.26
C LEU A 669 37.64 -7.33 -1.36
N VAL A 670 37.61 -6.28 -0.54
CA VAL A 670 38.68 -5.27 -0.47
C VAL A 670 39.61 -5.50 0.72
N GLY A 671 40.84 -5.01 0.62
CA GLY A 671 41.83 -5.07 1.68
C GLY A 671 41.59 -4.07 2.83
N PRO A 672 42.33 -4.19 3.95
CA PRO A 672 42.20 -3.29 5.11
C PRO A 672 42.61 -1.83 4.84
N ASP A 673 43.42 -1.60 3.80
CA ASP A 673 43.87 -0.27 3.38
C ASP A 673 42.99 0.32 2.25
N GLU A 674 41.96 -0.42 1.83
CA GLU A 674 41.05 -0.04 0.75
C GLU A 674 39.69 0.38 1.32
N VAL A 675 39.02 1.34 0.67
CA VAL A 675 37.70 1.80 1.12
C VAL A 675 36.64 0.83 0.59
N ALA A 676 36.00 0.10 1.49
CA ALA A 676 34.84 -0.69 1.15
C ALA A 676 33.62 0.21 0.97
N VAL A 677 32.72 -0.18 0.07
CA VAL A 677 31.51 0.60 -0.24
C VAL A 677 30.24 -0.27 -0.22
N GLN A 678 30.41 -1.59 -0.13
CA GLN A 678 29.32 -2.55 -0.14
C GLN A 678 29.40 -3.56 1.03
N GLN A 679 28.23 -4.07 1.39
CA GLN A 679 27.98 -5.13 2.36
C GLN A 679 27.13 -6.23 1.70
N ASP A 680 27.23 -7.46 2.19
CA ASP A 680 26.42 -8.58 1.73
C ASP A 680 25.19 -8.75 2.64
N LEU A 681 23.99 -8.54 2.08
CA LEU A 681 22.70 -8.70 2.76
C LEU A 681 22.01 -10.01 2.41
N SER A 682 22.73 -10.96 1.80
CA SER A 682 22.17 -12.28 1.46
C SER A 682 21.72 -13.01 2.73
N GLY A 683 20.46 -13.43 2.76
CA GLY A 683 19.83 -14.06 3.92
C GLY A 683 19.19 -13.11 4.94
N GLU A 684 19.36 -11.80 4.78
CA GLU A 684 18.74 -10.79 5.66
C GLU A 684 17.24 -10.57 5.32
N PRO A 685 16.41 -10.19 6.31
CA PRO A 685 15.00 -9.84 6.12
C PRO A 685 14.78 -8.67 5.17
N LEU A 686 13.72 -8.78 4.36
CA LEU A 686 13.15 -7.64 3.66
C LEU A 686 12.55 -6.65 4.67
N THR A 687 12.41 -5.38 4.28
CA THR A 687 11.73 -4.38 5.11
C THR A 687 10.23 -4.67 5.23
N ALA A 688 9.65 -4.27 6.36
CA ALA A 688 8.21 -4.46 6.64
C ALA A 688 7.71 -5.92 6.46
N ALA A 689 8.58 -6.91 6.70
CA ALA A 689 8.31 -8.33 6.52
C ALA A 689 8.42 -9.12 7.85
N PRO A 690 7.52 -8.90 8.83
CA PRO A 690 7.54 -9.67 10.07
C PRO A 690 7.27 -11.15 9.80
N ASP A 691 8.03 -12.03 10.48
CA ASP A 691 7.87 -13.48 10.30
C ASP A 691 6.49 -13.96 10.77
N TRP A 692 5.94 -13.34 11.83
CA TRP A 692 4.56 -13.55 12.29
C TRP A 692 3.78 -12.24 12.28
N ALA A 693 2.59 -12.27 11.68
CA ALA A 693 1.62 -11.19 11.77
C ALA A 693 0.22 -11.77 11.89
N GLY A 694 -0.66 -11.12 12.65
CA GLY A 694 -2.03 -11.59 12.76
C GLY A 694 -2.96 -10.56 13.36
N ASN A 695 -4.26 -10.80 13.25
CA ASN A 695 -5.26 -10.04 13.97
C ASN A 695 -6.40 -10.93 14.43
N VAL A 696 -7.04 -10.50 15.50
CA VAL A 696 -8.31 -11.03 15.99
C VAL A 696 -9.27 -9.85 16.08
N ASN A 697 -10.47 -10.02 15.54
CA ASN A 697 -11.51 -9.00 15.54
C ASN A 697 -12.81 -9.63 16.03
N THR A 698 -13.56 -8.90 16.85
CA THR A 698 -14.85 -9.34 17.34
C THR A 698 -15.84 -8.20 17.29
N SER A 699 -17.10 -8.53 17.01
CA SER A 699 -18.21 -7.61 17.15
C SER A 699 -19.42 -8.31 17.75
N TYR A 700 -20.23 -7.57 18.49
CA TYR A 700 -21.51 -8.03 18.98
C TYR A 700 -22.54 -6.91 18.91
N GLU A 701 -23.63 -7.17 18.20
CA GLU A 701 -24.78 -6.26 18.09
C GLU A 701 -25.99 -6.86 18.80
N PHE A 702 -26.64 -6.07 19.66
CA PHE A 702 -27.79 -6.51 20.43
C PHE A 702 -28.76 -5.35 20.72
N PRO A 703 -30.07 -5.61 20.86
CA PRO A 703 -31.05 -4.59 21.20
C PRO A 703 -30.86 -4.12 22.66
N VAL A 704 -31.09 -2.84 22.92
CA VAL A 704 -30.96 -2.21 24.24
C VAL A 704 -32.23 -1.43 24.60
N GLY A 705 -32.82 -1.76 25.74
CA GLY A 705 -34.05 -1.13 26.22
C GLY A 705 -35.31 -1.74 25.62
N ALA A 706 -36.42 -1.02 25.71
CA ALA A 706 -37.74 -1.48 25.25
C ALA A 706 -38.17 -0.85 23.91
N GLY A 707 -37.26 -0.19 23.19
CA GLY A 707 -37.49 0.41 21.88
C GLY A 707 -36.51 -0.10 20.83
N ASP A 708 -36.54 0.49 19.65
CA ASP A 708 -35.82 0.00 18.46
C ASP A 708 -34.32 0.40 18.45
N THR A 709 -33.73 0.55 19.63
CA THR A 709 -32.32 0.96 19.78
C THR A 709 -31.43 -0.25 19.93
N TRP A 710 -30.35 -0.27 19.18
CA TRP A 710 -29.32 -1.31 19.17
C TRP A 710 -28.00 -0.75 19.68
N MET A 711 -27.22 -1.63 20.31
CA MET A 711 -25.84 -1.36 20.69
C MET A 711 -24.93 -2.30 19.93
N GLY A 712 -23.92 -1.73 19.29
CA GLY A 712 -22.84 -2.45 18.64
C GLY A 712 -21.56 -2.26 19.42
N LEU A 713 -20.93 -3.36 19.82
CA LEU A 713 -19.59 -3.38 20.38
C LEU A 713 -18.65 -3.99 19.35
N SER A 714 -17.50 -3.38 19.12
CA SER A 714 -16.44 -4.01 18.33
C SER A 714 -15.08 -3.80 18.96
N ALA A 715 -14.20 -4.79 18.80
CA ALA A 715 -12.81 -4.72 19.19
C ALA A 715 -11.95 -5.47 18.17
N SER A 716 -10.75 -4.96 17.91
CA SER A 716 -9.75 -5.66 17.12
C SER A 716 -8.38 -5.52 17.76
N ALA A 717 -7.59 -6.59 17.68
CA ALA A 717 -6.22 -6.64 18.14
C ALA A 717 -5.34 -7.15 17.01
N THR A 718 -4.30 -6.40 16.65
CA THR A 718 -3.36 -6.72 15.58
C THR A 718 -1.97 -6.90 16.18
N TYR A 719 -1.38 -8.07 15.95
CA TYR A 719 -0.02 -8.42 16.34
C TYR A 719 0.92 -8.38 15.13
N GLN A 720 2.10 -7.81 15.33
CA GLN A 720 3.21 -7.88 14.39
C GLN A 720 4.48 -8.21 15.16
N ASP A 721 5.21 -9.22 14.68
CA ASP A 721 6.53 -9.56 15.17
C ASP A 721 7.57 -8.49 14.79
N ARG A 722 8.83 -8.69 15.20
CA ARG A 722 9.95 -7.84 14.83
C ARG A 722 10.07 -7.73 13.31
N PHE A 723 10.32 -6.53 12.79
CA PHE A 723 10.63 -6.31 11.38
C PHE A 723 11.64 -5.17 11.21
N GLU A 724 12.36 -5.18 10.09
CA GLU A 724 13.29 -4.09 9.75
C GLU A 724 12.56 -2.94 9.06
N VAL A 725 12.86 -1.71 9.48
CA VAL A 725 12.38 -0.49 8.81
C VAL A 725 13.30 -0.12 7.64
N VAL A 726 14.60 -0.39 7.80
CA VAL A 726 15.67 -0.06 6.84
C VAL A 726 16.56 -1.29 6.69
N TYR A 727 16.62 -1.89 5.50
CA TYR A 727 17.33 -3.16 5.29
C TYR A 727 18.86 -3.01 5.33
N ASN A 728 19.41 -1.90 4.83
CA ASN A 728 20.85 -1.69 4.74
C ASN A 728 21.47 -1.18 6.04
N GLN A 729 20.68 -0.94 7.09
CA GLN A 729 21.15 -0.53 8.41
C GLN A 729 20.47 -1.37 9.50
N PRO A 730 20.84 -2.65 9.68
CA PRO A 730 20.12 -3.55 10.60
C PRO A 730 20.29 -3.17 12.08
N VAL A 731 21.33 -2.39 12.43
CA VAL A 731 21.58 -2.03 13.83
C VAL A 731 20.64 -0.93 14.29
N GLY A 732 19.57 -1.34 14.98
CA GLY A 732 18.61 -0.45 15.65
C GLY A 732 17.52 0.13 14.73
N SER A 733 17.46 -0.29 13.47
CA SER A 733 16.32 -0.01 12.58
C SER A 733 15.13 -0.95 12.78
N SER A 734 15.31 -2.04 13.55
CA SER A 734 14.27 -3.01 13.82
C SER A 734 13.17 -2.46 14.74
N GLN A 735 11.90 -2.63 14.39
CA GLN A 735 10.80 -2.44 15.33
C GLN A 735 10.62 -3.71 16.17
N ALA A 736 10.48 -3.57 17.49
CA ALA A 736 10.17 -4.71 18.37
C ALA A 736 8.79 -5.32 18.02
N PRO A 737 8.39 -6.48 18.57
CA PRO A 737 7.02 -6.97 18.44
C PRO A 737 5.98 -6.05 19.14
N SER A 738 4.76 -5.90 18.60
CA SER A 738 3.64 -5.23 19.30
C SER A 738 2.30 -5.91 19.12
N ILE A 739 1.38 -5.48 19.98
CA ILE A 739 -0.05 -5.56 19.77
C ILE A 739 -0.63 -4.14 19.71
N ASN A 740 -1.43 -3.86 18.69
CA ASN A 740 -2.26 -2.67 18.57
C ASN A 740 -3.72 -3.07 18.78
N VAL A 741 -4.50 -2.26 19.51
CA VAL A 741 -5.91 -2.56 19.82
C VAL A 741 -6.77 -1.40 19.39
N ASP A 742 -7.84 -1.67 18.63
CA ASP A 742 -8.88 -0.71 18.28
C ASP A 742 -10.22 -1.19 18.84
N ALA A 743 -11.11 -0.29 19.21
CA ALA A 743 -12.45 -0.64 19.66
C ALA A 743 -13.47 0.44 19.31
N SER A 744 -14.74 0.04 19.16
CA SER A 744 -15.84 0.98 19.00
C SER A 744 -17.06 0.59 19.82
N ILE A 745 -17.81 1.59 20.25
CA ILE A 745 -19.14 1.46 20.85
C ILE A 745 -20.08 2.29 19.97
N ARG A 746 -21.16 1.66 19.52
CA ARG A 746 -22.17 2.30 18.66
C ARG A 746 -23.55 2.15 19.28
N LEU A 747 -24.33 3.20 19.19
CA LEU A 747 -25.77 3.20 19.44
C LEU A 747 -26.45 3.60 18.13
N PHE A 748 -27.43 2.83 17.70
CA PHE A 748 -28.14 3.07 16.45
C PHE A 748 -29.58 2.60 16.56
N ASP A 749 -30.47 3.03 15.67
CA ASP A 749 -31.79 2.41 15.56
C ASP A 749 -31.79 1.20 14.61
N GLU A 750 -32.79 0.33 14.72
CA GLU A 750 -32.94 -0.89 13.92
C GLU A 750 -32.91 -0.64 12.38
N ASP A 751 -33.42 0.50 11.94
CA ASP A 751 -33.45 0.94 10.54
C ASP A 751 -32.17 1.72 10.12
N ASP A 752 -31.18 1.86 11.01
CA ASP A 752 -29.99 2.71 10.92
C ASP A 752 -30.26 4.18 10.52
N LYS A 753 -31.44 4.73 10.84
CA LYS A 753 -31.75 6.14 10.52
C LYS A 753 -30.89 7.12 11.30
N TRP A 754 -30.38 6.72 12.46
CA TRP A 754 -29.29 7.39 13.14
C TRP A 754 -28.29 6.40 13.74
N GLU A 755 -27.03 6.83 13.84
CA GLU A 755 -25.96 6.15 14.57
C GLU A 755 -25.14 7.18 15.34
N LEU A 756 -24.88 6.92 16.62
CA LEU A 756 -23.86 7.58 17.42
C LEU A 756 -22.75 6.58 17.76
N ALA A 757 -21.52 6.87 17.36
CA ALA A 757 -20.37 5.99 17.54
C ALA A 757 -19.25 6.69 18.32
N LEU A 758 -18.70 6.01 19.32
CA LEU A 758 -17.41 6.33 19.92
C LEU A 758 -16.38 5.32 19.41
N ILE A 759 -15.37 5.80 18.69
CA ILE A 759 -14.36 4.98 18.02
C ILE A 759 -13.01 5.30 18.64
N GLY A 760 -12.33 4.29 19.15
CA GLY A 760 -10.97 4.38 19.67
C GLY A 760 -10.01 3.57 18.81
N LYS A 761 -8.98 4.23 18.27
CA LYS A 761 -7.92 3.58 17.51
C LYS A 761 -6.60 3.65 18.27
N ASN A 762 -5.75 2.65 18.08
CA ASN A 762 -4.46 2.47 18.74
C ASN A 762 -4.56 2.66 20.28
N LEU A 763 -5.49 1.98 20.92
CA LEU A 763 -5.72 2.01 22.36
C LEU A 763 -4.51 1.55 23.18
N THR A 764 -3.55 0.80 22.59
CA THR A 764 -2.28 0.50 23.26
C THR A 764 -1.31 1.69 23.24
N ASN A 765 -1.57 2.72 22.43
CA ASN A 765 -0.71 3.89 22.22
C ASN A 765 0.72 3.49 21.81
N ASN A 766 0.83 2.47 20.96
CA ASN A 766 2.10 1.99 20.43
C ASN A 766 2.48 2.82 19.20
N LEU A 767 3.64 3.46 19.23
CA LEU A 767 4.20 4.21 18.10
C LEU A 767 5.32 3.41 17.47
N ARG A 768 5.29 3.33 16.14
CA ARG A 768 6.22 2.53 15.34
C ARG A 768 6.52 3.23 14.04
N ALA A 769 7.78 3.20 13.64
CA ALA A 769 8.16 3.55 12.29
C ALA A 769 7.65 2.47 11.31
N ARG A 770 6.88 2.87 10.30
CA ARG A 770 6.45 1.99 9.20
C ARG A 770 7.39 2.07 7.99
N TRP A 771 8.13 3.16 7.93
CA TRP A 771 9.17 3.46 6.95
C TRP A 771 10.22 4.35 7.62
N GLY A 772 11.46 4.32 7.12
CA GLY A 772 12.52 5.20 7.60
C GLY A 772 13.71 5.25 6.66
N ILE A 773 14.60 6.19 6.95
CA ILE A 773 15.85 6.48 6.24
C ILE A 773 16.91 6.93 7.24
N GLU A 774 18.17 6.90 6.82
CA GLU A 774 19.23 7.64 7.49
C GLU A 774 18.93 9.15 7.45
N ALA A 775 18.94 9.80 8.61
CA ALA A 775 18.74 11.24 8.73
C ALA A 775 19.96 11.96 8.11
N PRO A 776 19.77 12.70 7.01
CA PRO A 776 20.85 13.45 6.37
C PRO A 776 21.41 14.51 7.33
N PHE A 777 22.72 14.76 7.27
CA PHE A 777 23.44 15.74 8.10
C PHE A 777 23.40 15.47 9.61
N SER A 778 23.01 14.26 10.03
CA SER A 778 23.31 13.79 11.39
C SER A 778 24.82 13.68 11.58
N PRO A 779 25.37 13.74 12.82
CA PRO A 779 26.83 13.85 13.01
C PRO A 779 27.61 12.65 12.47
N GLY A 780 26.98 11.48 12.39
CA GLY A 780 27.53 10.32 11.74
C GLY A 780 27.67 10.42 10.23
N SER A 781 26.98 11.35 9.56
CA SER A 781 26.93 11.46 8.09
C SER A 781 27.97 12.38 7.45
N ILE A 782 28.79 13.10 8.23
CA ILE A 782 29.77 14.07 7.70
C ILE A 782 31.23 13.57 7.88
N ALA A 783 31.50 12.78 8.90
CA ALA A 783 32.80 12.15 9.16
C ALA A 783 32.63 10.66 9.47
N THR A 784 32.00 9.95 8.53
CA THR A 784 31.39 8.63 8.75
C THR A 784 32.41 7.53 9.05
N ASN A 785 33.60 7.58 8.45
CA ASN A 785 34.55 6.47 8.38
C ASN A 785 33.93 5.17 7.79
N THR A 786 32.87 5.29 6.99
CA THR A 786 32.24 4.18 6.27
C THR A 786 33.29 3.42 5.46
N GLY A 787 33.28 2.10 5.53
CA GLY A 787 34.18 1.23 4.78
C GLY A 787 35.63 1.25 5.21
N SER A 788 35.95 1.91 6.33
CA SER A 788 37.30 1.95 6.89
C SER A 788 37.46 0.94 8.04
N VAL A 789 38.72 0.70 8.43
CA VAL A 789 39.09 -0.11 9.61
C VAL A 789 39.04 0.67 10.94
N GLY A 790 38.63 1.95 10.90
CA GLY A 790 38.57 2.85 12.06
C GLY A 790 37.23 2.80 12.81
N THR A 791 37.03 3.72 13.75
CA THR A 791 35.73 3.89 14.42
C THR A 791 34.76 4.61 13.49
N GLY A 792 33.65 3.95 13.17
CA GLY A 792 32.55 4.52 12.41
C GLY A 792 31.58 5.33 13.28
N TYR A 793 31.06 6.43 12.72
CA TYR A 793 30.00 7.23 13.33
C TYR A 793 28.72 7.01 12.53
N ARG A 794 27.70 6.45 13.17
CA ARG A 794 26.43 6.07 12.55
C ARG A 794 25.50 7.27 12.41
N ALA A 795 24.79 7.32 11.30
CA ALA A 795 23.69 8.27 11.13
C ALA A 795 22.53 7.91 12.08
N ASP A 796 21.83 8.95 12.53
CA ASP A 796 20.54 8.80 13.22
C ASP A 796 19.48 8.32 12.21
N LEU A 797 18.40 7.67 12.67
CA LEU A 797 17.31 7.25 11.79
C LEU A 797 16.14 8.22 11.88
N LEU A 798 15.55 8.52 10.72
CA LEU A 798 14.31 9.29 10.59
C LEU A 798 13.21 8.37 10.09
N GLY A 799 12.05 8.33 10.77
CA GLY A 799 10.97 7.41 10.41
C GLY A 799 9.59 8.04 10.45
N ILE A 800 8.73 7.63 9.52
CA ILE A 800 7.30 7.98 9.56
C ILE A 800 6.56 6.97 10.39
N THR A 801 5.83 7.47 11.38
CA THR A 801 5.14 6.65 12.37
C THR A 801 3.64 6.54 12.12
N ASN A 802 3.02 5.52 12.71
CA ASN A 802 1.56 5.45 12.80
C ASN A 802 1.00 6.52 13.75
N ALA A 803 -0.28 6.86 13.57
CA ALA A 803 -0.99 7.74 14.49
C ALA A 803 -0.96 7.17 15.93
N PRO A 804 -0.90 8.06 16.96
CA PRO A 804 -1.00 7.66 18.35
C PRO A 804 -2.42 7.16 18.68
N ARG A 805 -2.70 6.91 19.97
CA ARG A 805 -4.07 6.66 20.41
C ARG A 805 -4.98 7.81 20.02
N THR A 806 -6.07 7.53 19.31
CA THR A 806 -7.08 8.52 18.96
C THR A 806 -8.47 8.08 19.41
N PHE A 807 -9.32 9.07 19.69
CA PHE A 807 -10.75 8.88 19.94
C PHE A 807 -11.53 9.78 19.00
N MET A 808 -12.63 9.28 18.46
CA MET A 808 -13.56 10.04 17.64
C MET A 808 -15.00 9.78 18.10
N LEU A 809 -15.76 10.87 18.27
CA LEU A 809 -17.21 10.81 18.42
C LEU A 809 -17.84 11.11 17.06
N ARG A 810 -18.71 10.22 16.56
CA ARG A 810 -19.29 10.32 15.22
C ARG A 810 -20.80 10.17 15.27
N LEU A 811 -21.50 11.05 14.54
CA LEU A 811 -22.94 10.99 14.28
C LEU A 811 -23.16 10.66 12.80
N THR A 812 -23.99 9.68 12.50
CA THR A 812 -24.49 9.40 11.15
C THR A 812 -26.01 9.52 11.16
N LEU A 813 -26.58 10.19 10.16
CA LEU A 813 -28.02 10.34 9.94
C LEU A 813 -28.36 9.81 8.55
N ARG A 814 -29.37 8.95 8.47
CA ARG A 814 -29.91 8.37 7.23
C ARG A 814 -31.43 8.52 7.24
N PRO A 815 -32.00 9.68 6.82
CA PRO A 815 -33.42 9.96 6.97
C PRO A 815 -34.36 8.92 6.34
N PHE A 816 -33.89 8.19 5.33
CA PHE A 816 -34.65 7.18 4.59
C PHE A 816 -34.30 5.73 4.98
N GLY A 817 -33.41 5.52 5.95
CA GLY A 817 -32.98 4.19 6.41
C GLY A 817 -31.73 3.67 5.71
N LYS A 818 -31.55 2.33 5.75
CA LYS A 818 -30.42 1.61 5.14
C LYS A 818 -30.38 1.77 3.62
N GLU A 819 -29.15 1.72 3.10
CA GLU A 819 -28.81 1.68 1.67
C GLU A 819 -29.27 0.38 1.01
#